data_AF-A0A9X1N473-F1
#
_entry.id   AF-A0A9X1N473-F1
#
_cell.length_a   1.000
_cell.length_b   1.000
_cell.length_c   1.000
_cell.angle_alpha   90.00
_cell.angle_beta   90.00
_cell.angle_gamma   90.00
#
_symmetry.space_group_name_H-M   'P 1'
#
loop_
_entity.id
_entity.type
_entity.pdbx_description
1 polymer ?
#
loop_
_entity_poly.entity_id
_entity_poly.type
_entity_poly.pdbx_seq_one_letter_code
_entity_poly.pdbx_strand_id
1 'polypeptide(L)'
;MGWFYAITFVASLIYMITKKPKVQDAEASGMEDFSFPTAAERPIPVVFGTCQVKGANVLWYGDLSNRPIVEKTKQLFKTVKQTIGHRYFMGVQMGICHGPDAILREIRFGDDVAWSGISHGDQDYDPLRQSETGKIQIDKPVLFGGDESGGGVSGTARFYNGSLNQRQNEYLAGVRGADRVSPLRSIAHIVLEKFYIGNSPSPKPVSFVVSRYSPAPVEMLGSTVPQEGVGYDRVGPGGLDANPAYVIYEILSSKRFGSAIPHTMLDAETFRDAAYQLYTEGLGVSMIIDSPATAAEAINNVLKIIQASLVKDKATGRLKLKLIRSDYDFDDLFEINERNIKRVSGYSRGSLDAAASEVKVTYTSREFGYQQRTAIAQNGGVRLHKGDVDSRSFSMPAISRADLATQIAQRELVALSGQLANCSVECNRSAAGIEVGDVVKMSFKPLQIDQIAMRVIEVGLGEAGSKAVTLKLMQDIFSVSQSVYSTGDERQWVKPTVEALDVTNFCLIEAPVIFTNNGSTRSILVCAENPGNALDYTIAIKKGMETSYTKYYKNNFTPCLTLAGALSAGVWKQGSLPLAGDLSIFSSLTNLEVRDAQGILLIDSEVGREWVSYESVVSGGLSEIHRGLFGSVPLAHPAGAKVWAVSEGCGVPDELAFTKDESLSVKLLVGTQDKRMAEEDATMRAVQILGANDRPWLPGNVRVNGAEGGAISGEATLTWATREGSSGKLALYYDETSYETATTYQVRVWHKGELLVGSGAGVSGYAGTSWTFQRERDYNQEFPDQLFSELDFEIRSMKAGLPPSESIFLHVTR
;
A
#
# COMPACT_ATOMS: atom_id res chain seq x y z
N MET A 1 22.04 78.09 -12.95
CA MET A 1 22.24 76.69 -13.41
C MET A 1 21.10 75.74 -13.02
N GLY A 2 20.42 75.88 -11.86
CA GLY A 2 19.37 74.93 -11.43
C GLY A 2 18.13 74.81 -12.32
N TRP A 3 17.66 75.90 -12.95
CA TRP A 3 16.45 75.86 -13.80
C TRP A 3 16.68 75.07 -15.11
N PHE A 4 17.89 75.09 -15.67
CA PHE A 4 18.19 74.32 -16.88
C PHE A 4 18.13 72.81 -16.63
N TYR A 5 18.60 72.35 -15.46
CA TYR A 5 18.46 70.95 -15.03
C TYR A 5 17.00 70.58 -14.74
N ALA A 6 16.20 71.49 -14.19
CA ALA A 6 14.77 71.24 -13.97
C ALA A 6 13.98 71.12 -15.29
N ILE A 7 14.24 71.99 -16.27
CA ILE A 7 13.58 71.92 -17.59
C ILE A 7 14.03 70.67 -18.35
N THR A 8 15.32 70.33 -18.34
CA THR A 8 15.82 69.12 -19.00
C THR A 8 15.31 67.85 -18.33
N PHE A 9 15.18 67.83 -17.00
CA PHE A 9 14.55 66.72 -16.28
C PHE A 9 13.07 66.56 -16.65
N VAL A 10 12.29 67.65 -16.63
CA VAL A 10 10.86 67.62 -17.01
C VAL A 10 10.68 67.25 -18.49
N ALA A 11 11.51 67.79 -19.40
CA ALA A 11 11.50 67.44 -20.81
C ALA A 11 11.89 65.97 -21.05
N SER A 12 12.85 65.43 -20.28
CA SER A 12 13.21 64.01 -20.33
C SER A 12 12.10 63.11 -19.80
N LEU A 13 11.36 63.56 -18.78
CA LEU A 13 10.19 62.87 -18.24
C LEU A 13 9.05 62.85 -19.29
N ILE A 14 8.79 63.98 -19.94
CA ILE A 14 7.80 64.09 -21.03
C ILE A 14 8.21 63.26 -22.25
N TYR A 15 9.51 63.21 -22.58
CA TYR A 15 10.04 62.38 -23.66
C TYR A 15 9.92 60.88 -23.35
N MET A 16 10.19 60.47 -22.10
CA MET A 16 9.95 59.09 -21.65
C MET A 16 8.46 58.71 -21.62
N ILE A 17 7.56 59.67 -21.36
CA ILE A 17 6.11 59.44 -21.38
C ILE A 17 5.58 59.33 -22.82
N THR A 18 6.15 60.06 -23.77
CA THR A 18 5.68 60.10 -25.18
C THR A 18 6.22 58.97 -26.06
N LYS A 19 7.34 58.33 -25.68
CA LYS A 19 7.96 57.20 -26.41
C LYS A 19 7.70 55.80 -25.84
N LYS A 20 6.77 55.62 -24.89
CA LYS A 20 6.36 54.26 -24.50
C LYS A 20 5.71 53.56 -25.71
N PRO A 21 6.16 52.34 -26.07
CA PRO A 21 5.57 51.60 -27.19
C PRO A 21 4.07 51.46 -26.97
N LYS A 22 3.27 51.69 -28.03
CA LYS A 22 1.84 51.37 -27.99
C LYS A 22 1.74 49.89 -27.66
N VAL A 23 1.17 49.57 -26.51
CA VAL A 23 0.96 48.18 -26.12
C VAL A 23 -0.08 47.62 -27.09
N GLN A 24 0.29 46.62 -27.89
CA GLN A 24 -0.62 45.99 -28.85
C GLN A 24 -1.65 45.15 -28.09
N ASP A 25 -2.92 45.30 -28.46
CA ASP A 25 -3.99 44.43 -27.99
C ASP A 25 -3.84 43.04 -28.62
N ALA A 26 -4.19 42.01 -27.87
CA ALA A 26 -4.22 40.65 -28.41
C ALA A 26 -5.34 40.52 -29.47
N GLU A 27 -4.99 40.08 -30.67
CA GLU A 27 -5.96 39.76 -31.72
C GLU A 27 -6.67 38.43 -31.42
N ALA A 28 -7.96 38.34 -31.78
CA ALA A 28 -8.72 37.10 -31.61
C ALA A 28 -8.41 36.15 -32.78
N SER A 29 -8.20 34.87 -32.47
CA SER A 29 -7.97 33.84 -33.47
C SER A 29 -9.23 33.55 -34.30
N GLY A 30 -9.04 33.37 -35.60
CA GLY A 30 -10.05 32.90 -36.56
C GLY A 30 -10.29 31.39 -36.44
N MET A 31 -11.26 30.85 -37.18
CA MET A 31 -11.58 29.41 -37.12
C MET A 31 -10.44 28.53 -37.68
N GLU A 32 -9.73 29.06 -38.68
CA GLU A 32 -8.56 28.50 -39.35
C GLU A 32 -7.33 28.35 -38.44
N ASP A 33 -7.26 29.14 -37.37
CA ASP A 33 -6.17 29.09 -36.39
C ASP A 33 -6.37 27.97 -35.35
N PHE A 34 -7.57 27.38 -35.29
CA PHE A 34 -7.86 26.32 -34.33
C PHE A 34 -7.29 24.97 -34.79
N SER A 35 -6.37 24.44 -33.98
CA SER A 35 -5.88 23.07 -34.14
C SER A 35 -6.69 22.11 -33.28
N PHE A 36 -7.82 21.63 -33.81
CA PHE A 36 -8.42 20.43 -33.23
C PHE A 36 -7.51 19.25 -33.57
N PRO A 37 -7.30 18.30 -32.63
CA PRO A 37 -6.73 17.01 -32.98
C PRO A 37 -7.63 16.38 -34.03
N THR A 38 -7.29 16.53 -35.31
CA THR A 38 -8.07 15.96 -36.41
C THR A 38 -7.96 14.44 -36.29
N ALA A 39 -9.11 13.78 -36.21
CA ALA A 39 -9.19 12.33 -36.25
C ALA A 39 -8.71 11.86 -37.62
N ALA A 40 -7.42 11.53 -37.73
CA ALA A 40 -6.91 10.74 -38.84
C ALA A 40 -7.62 9.38 -38.81
N GLU A 41 -8.69 9.20 -39.60
CA GLU A 41 -9.41 7.95 -39.89
C GLU A 41 -9.35 6.86 -38.80
N ARG A 42 -9.62 7.20 -37.54
CA ARG A 42 -9.62 6.20 -36.45
C ARG A 42 -10.98 5.49 -36.42
N PRO A 43 -11.01 4.15 -36.34
CA PRO A 43 -12.27 3.45 -36.17
C PRO A 43 -12.94 3.88 -34.87
N ILE A 44 -14.28 3.93 -34.87
CA ILE A 44 -15.03 4.21 -33.64
C ILE A 44 -14.79 3.04 -32.69
N PRO A 45 -14.35 3.28 -31.45
CA PRO A 45 -13.98 2.19 -30.57
C PRO A 45 -15.21 1.44 -30.05
N VAL A 46 -15.04 0.15 -29.78
CA VAL A 46 -16.01 -0.65 -29.02
C VAL A 46 -15.53 -0.71 -27.57
N VAL A 47 -16.39 -0.33 -26.64
CA VAL A 47 -16.10 -0.37 -25.21
C VAL A 47 -16.84 -1.54 -24.57
N PHE A 48 -16.15 -2.25 -23.68
CA PHE A 48 -16.74 -3.21 -22.76
C PHE A 48 -16.22 -2.91 -21.34
N GLY A 49 -17.09 -2.95 -20.34
CA GLY A 49 -16.78 -2.52 -18.98
C GLY A 49 -16.64 -1.00 -18.91
N THR A 50 -15.86 -0.49 -17.95
CA THR A 50 -15.68 0.95 -17.72
C THR A 50 -14.27 1.41 -18.08
N CYS A 51 -14.14 2.16 -19.17
CA CYS A 51 -12.87 2.52 -19.79
C CYS A 51 -12.73 4.03 -20.02
N GLN A 52 -11.50 4.54 -20.05
CA GLN A 52 -11.22 5.90 -20.52
C GLN A 52 -10.93 5.89 -22.02
N VAL A 53 -11.85 6.44 -22.81
CA VAL A 53 -11.67 6.69 -24.24
C VAL A 53 -10.90 8.00 -24.42
N LYS A 54 -9.64 7.89 -24.85
CA LYS A 54 -8.77 9.03 -25.15
C LYS A 54 -8.80 9.36 -26.64
N GLY A 55 -8.83 10.65 -26.98
CA GLY A 55 -8.78 11.10 -28.38
C GLY A 55 -10.04 10.74 -29.16
N ALA A 56 -11.21 11.09 -28.61
CA ALA A 56 -12.49 10.91 -29.28
C ALA A 56 -12.53 11.57 -30.66
N ASN A 57 -13.26 10.96 -31.60
CA ASN A 57 -13.31 11.44 -32.97
C ASN A 57 -14.12 12.73 -33.06
N VAL A 58 -13.48 13.86 -33.38
CA VAL A 58 -14.19 15.11 -33.66
C VAL A 58 -14.91 14.98 -35.00
N LEU A 59 -16.23 14.90 -34.96
CA LEU A 59 -17.11 14.73 -36.12
C LEU A 59 -17.46 16.08 -36.75
N TRP A 60 -17.55 17.12 -35.93
CA TRP A 60 -17.81 18.49 -36.37
C TRP A 60 -17.34 19.50 -35.32
N TYR A 61 -16.93 20.70 -35.76
CA TYR A 61 -16.77 21.88 -34.91
C TYR A 61 -17.18 23.15 -35.69
N GLY A 62 -17.66 24.19 -35.00
CA GLY A 62 -18.11 25.44 -35.63
C GLY A 62 -18.82 26.40 -34.66
N ASP A 63 -19.55 27.39 -35.17
CA ASP A 63 -20.22 28.44 -34.37
C ASP A 63 -19.25 29.16 -33.40
N LEU A 64 -18.06 29.49 -33.90
CA LEU A 64 -17.02 30.16 -33.12
C LEU A 64 -17.46 31.58 -32.73
N SER A 65 -17.28 31.91 -31.46
CA SER A 65 -17.38 33.26 -30.92
C SER A 65 -16.33 33.48 -29.84
N ASN A 66 -15.97 34.72 -29.58
CA ASN A 66 -14.98 35.07 -28.58
C ASN A 66 -15.44 36.22 -27.68
N ARG A 67 -14.82 36.33 -26.50
CA ARG A 67 -15.00 37.47 -25.58
C ARG A 67 -13.62 37.96 -25.11
N PRO A 68 -13.33 39.27 -25.20
CA PRO A 68 -12.02 39.80 -24.80
C PRO A 68 -11.79 39.73 -23.29
N ILE A 69 -10.55 39.45 -22.89
CA ILE A 69 -10.04 39.49 -21.52
C ILE A 69 -9.30 40.82 -21.37
N VAL A 70 -9.76 41.67 -20.46
CA VAL A 70 -9.29 43.05 -20.33
C VAL A 70 -8.61 43.28 -18.98
N GLU A 71 -7.34 43.65 -19.00
CA GLU A 71 -6.58 44.04 -17.82
C GLU A 71 -6.56 45.58 -17.66
N LYS A 72 -6.57 46.05 -16.41
CA LYS A 72 -6.51 47.49 -16.08
C LYS A 72 -5.17 47.84 -15.46
N THR A 73 -4.27 48.42 -16.26
CA THR A 73 -2.96 48.86 -15.77
C THR A 73 -3.01 50.32 -15.34
N LYS A 74 -2.59 50.60 -14.10
CA LYS A 74 -2.40 51.98 -13.63
C LYS A 74 -1.07 52.52 -14.15
N GLN A 75 -1.13 53.48 -15.07
CA GLN A 75 -0.01 54.36 -15.36
C GLN A 75 -0.11 55.60 -14.47
N LEU A 76 1.02 56.30 -14.31
CA LEU A 76 1.27 57.38 -13.34
C LEU A 76 0.13 58.41 -13.21
N PHE A 77 -0.67 58.66 -14.25
CA PHE A 77 -1.82 59.56 -14.24
C PHE A 77 -3.08 59.03 -14.98
N LYS A 78 -3.10 57.76 -15.42
CA LYS A 78 -4.22 57.21 -16.23
C LYS A 78 -4.34 55.69 -16.08
N THR A 79 -5.58 55.20 -15.94
CA THR A 79 -5.88 53.76 -16.08
C THR A 79 -6.09 53.44 -17.56
N VAL A 80 -5.31 52.49 -18.08
CA VAL A 80 -5.45 51.97 -19.45
C VAL A 80 -6.07 50.58 -19.36
N LYS A 81 -7.10 50.34 -20.17
CA LYS A 81 -7.67 49.00 -20.40
C LYS A 81 -6.94 48.40 -21.59
N GLN A 82 -6.40 47.20 -21.43
CA GLN A 82 -5.70 46.48 -22.50
C GLN A 82 -6.31 45.10 -22.65
N THR A 83 -6.53 44.65 -23.89
CA THR A 83 -6.96 43.28 -24.15
C THR A 83 -5.73 42.37 -24.14
N ILE A 84 -5.67 41.48 -23.16
CA ILE A 84 -4.52 40.57 -22.94
C ILE A 84 -4.76 39.16 -23.50
N GLY A 85 -6.00 38.85 -23.91
CA GLY A 85 -6.38 37.57 -24.50
C GLY A 85 -7.88 37.50 -24.81
N HIS A 86 -8.35 36.32 -25.23
CA HIS A 86 -9.76 36.08 -25.56
C HIS A 86 -10.24 34.76 -24.98
N ARG A 87 -11.49 34.71 -24.51
CA ARG A 87 -12.21 33.48 -24.15
C ARG A 87 -12.92 32.95 -25.39
N TYR A 88 -12.71 31.67 -25.74
CA TYR A 88 -13.27 31.08 -26.96
C TYR A 88 -14.47 30.16 -26.66
N PHE A 89 -15.55 30.36 -27.41
CA PHE A 89 -16.78 29.59 -27.32
C PHE A 89 -17.09 28.97 -28.67
N MET A 90 -17.41 27.68 -28.72
CA MET A 90 -17.78 27.02 -29.97
C MET A 90 -18.59 25.73 -29.78
N GLY A 91 -19.26 25.32 -30.84
CA GLY A 91 -19.90 24.02 -30.95
C GLY A 91 -18.89 22.94 -31.34
N VAL A 92 -18.91 21.80 -30.65
CA VAL A 92 -18.06 20.62 -30.99
C VAL A 92 -18.87 19.34 -30.85
N GLN A 93 -18.87 18.49 -31.87
CA GLN A 93 -19.48 17.16 -31.85
C GLN A 93 -18.38 16.08 -31.86
N MET A 94 -18.42 15.16 -30.91
CA MET A 94 -17.42 14.09 -30.76
C MET A 94 -18.08 12.72 -30.67
N GLY A 95 -17.63 11.77 -31.50
CA GLY A 95 -17.98 10.36 -31.40
C GLY A 95 -17.12 9.66 -30.35
N ILE A 96 -17.76 8.93 -29.43
CA ILE A 96 -17.10 8.32 -28.27
C ILE A 96 -16.89 6.82 -28.50
N CYS A 97 -17.95 6.05 -28.71
CA CYS A 97 -17.88 4.60 -28.91
C CYS A 97 -19.14 4.05 -29.58
N HIS A 98 -19.13 2.78 -29.95
CA HIS A 98 -20.33 2.06 -30.37
C HIS A 98 -21.32 1.90 -29.21
N GLY A 99 -22.60 2.22 -29.45
CA GLY A 99 -23.71 1.94 -28.54
C GLY A 99 -24.54 0.71 -28.96
N PRO A 100 -25.78 0.53 -28.49
CA PRO A 100 -26.46 1.37 -27.51
C PRO A 100 -25.93 1.18 -26.08
N ASP A 101 -26.54 1.89 -25.14
CA ASP A 101 -26.40 1.72 -23.69
C ASP A 101 -25.02 2.09 -23.15
N ALA A 102 -24.33 3.01 -23.82
CA ALA A 102 -23.15 3.64 -23.26
C ALA A 102 -23.55 4.56 -22.10
N ILE A 103 -22.86 4.45 -20.98
CA ILE A 103 -23.08 5.28 -19.79
C ILE A 103 -21.89 6.21 -19.65
N LEU A 104 -22.13 7.51 -19.67
CA LEU A 104 -21.07 8.50 -19.46
C LEU A 104 -20.83 8.68 -17.96
N ARG A 105 -19.57 8.60 -17.55
CA ARG A 105 -19.15 8.75 -16.16
C ARG A 105 -18.29 9.96 -15.89
N GLU A 106 -17.39 10.30 -16.82
CA GLU A 106 -16.54 11.49 -16.68
C GLU A 106 -16.27 12.15 -18.02
N ILE A 107 -16.11 13.47 -17.99
CA ILE A 107 -15.61 14.30 -19.09
C ILE A 107 -14.33 14.97 -18.60
N ARG A 108 -13.23 14.78 -19.31
CA ARG A 108 -11.91 15.33 -18.98
C ARG A 108 -11.39 16.19 -20.12
N PHE A 109 -10.68 17.26 -19.78
CA PHE A 109 -9.97 18.12 -20.72
C PHE A 109 -8.48 18.14 -20.34
N GLY A 110 -7.63 17.53 -21.16
CA GLY A 110 -6.29 17.15 -20.73
C GLY A 110 -6.37 16.14 -19.59
N ASP A 111 -5.65 16.39 -18.51
CA ASP A 111 -5.67 15.55 -17.31
C ASP A 111 -6.76 15.97 -16.29
N ASP A 112 -7.38 17.14 -16.49
CA ASP A 112 -8.35 17.73 -15.56
C ASP A 112 -9.77 17.21 -15.77
N VAL A 113 -10.45 16.88 -14.67
CA VAL A 113 -11.85 16.42 -14.69
C VAL A 113 -12.79 17.62 -14.77
N ALA A 114 -13.47 17.80 -15.90
CA ALA A 114 -14.48 18.83 -16.07
C ALA A 114 -15.83 18.43 -15.47
N TRP A 115 -16.20 17.16 -15.60
CA TRP A 115 -17.43 16.61 -15.04
C TRP A 115 -17.26 15.15 -14.62
N SER A 116 -17.94 14.75 -13.54
CA SER A 116 -18.06 13.36 -13.08
C SER A 116 -19.50 13.13 -12.63
N GLY A 117 -20.06 11.97 -12.93
CA GLY A 117 -21.44 11.62 -12.63
C GLY A 117 -21.87 10.32 -13.31
N ILE A 118 -23.17 10.16 -13.54
CA ILE A 118 -23.73 9.07 -14.33
C ILE A 118 -24.78 9.70 -15.25
N SER A 119 -24.64 9.50 -16.56
CA SER A 119 -25.68 9.83 -17.54
C SER A 119 -25.91 8.66 -18.47
N HIS A 120 -27.17 8.30 -18.65
CA HIS A 120 -27.62 7.30 -19.63
C HIS A 120 -28.02 7.96 -20.95
N GLY A 121 -27.68 9.24 -21.13
CA GLY A 121 -27.93 10.00 -22.35
C GLY A 121 -29.40 10.20 -22.63
N ASP A 122 -29.83 9.82 -23.83
CA ASP A 122 -31.19 9.97 -24.33
C ASP A 122 -32.20 8.97 -23.75
N GLN A 123 -31.75 7.97 -22.99
CA GLN A 123 -32.63 7.07 -22.21
C GLN A 123 -33.05 7.65 -20.85
N ASP A 124 -32.46 8.77 -20.39
CA ASP A 124 -32.88 9.48 -19.17
C ASP A 124 -34.24 10.22 -19.33
N TYR A 125 -35.06 9.84 -20.33
CA TYR A 125 -36.38 10.44 -20.58
C TYR A 125 -37.37 9.99 -19.51
N ASP A 126 -37.60 10.87 -18.55
CA ASP A 126 -38.71 10.81 -17.61
C ASP A 126 -39.89 11.63 -18.17
N PRO A 127 -40.98 10.99 -18.63
CA PRO A 127 -42.13 11.70 -19.17
C PRO A 127 -42.84 12.60 -18.14
N LEU A 128 -42.55 12.45 -16.84
CA LEU A 128 -43.12 13.25 -15.76
C LEU A 128 -42.25 14.45 -15.36
N ARG A 129 -40.97 14.50 -15.76
CA ARG A 129 -40.01 15.55 -15.31
C ARG A 129 -39.59 16.57 -16.36
N GLN A 130 -40.04 16.46 -17.61
CA GLN A 130 -39.59 17.35 -18.71
C GLN A 130 -38.06 17.51 -18.74
N SER A 131 -37.30 16.46 -18.41
CA SER A 131 -35.83 16.54 -18.43
C SER A 131 -35.36 16.67 -19.88
N GLU A 132 -34.53 17.68 -20.14
CA GLU A 132 -33.77 17.76 -21.38
C GLU A 132 -32.76 16.59 -21.40
N THR A 133 -33.17 15.47 -22.00
CA THR A 133 -32.42 14.22 -22.03
C THR A 133 -30.95 14.40 -22.40
N GLY A 134 -30.05 13.74 -21.67
CA GLY A 134 -28.60 13.78 -21.91
C GLY A 134 -27.90 15.12 -21.65
N LYS A 135 -28.60 16.14 -21.12
CA LYS A 135 -28.01 17.46 -20.81
C LYS A 135 -27.09 17.39 -19.59
N ILE A 136 -25.87 17.90 -19.74
CA ILE A 136 -24.86 18.02 -18.70
C ILE A 136 -24.41 19.48 -18.65
N GLN A 137 -24.56 20.12 -17.49
CA GLN A 137 -24.04 21.47 -17.26
C GLN A 137 -22.64 21.38 -16.66
N ILE A 138 -21.71 22.12 -17.25
CA ILE A 138 -20.34 22.25 -16.75
C ILE A 138 -20.07 23.72 -16.47
N ASP A 139 -19.61 24.04 -15.26
CA ASP A 139 -19.24 25.39 -14.87
C ASP A 139 -17.90 25.36 -14.12
N LYS A 140 -16.81 25.27 -14.88
CA LYS A 140 -15.42 25.29 -14.37
C LYS A 140 -14.57 26.31 -15.14
N PRO A 141 -14.93 27.61 -15.11
CA PRO A 141 -14.31 28.64 -15.93
C PRO A 141 -12.84 28.91 -15.57
N VAL A 142 -12.35 28.38 -14.46
CA VAL A 142 -10.95 28.51 -13.99
C VAL A 142 -10.18 27.19 -14.00
N LEU A 143 -10.70 26.14 -14.67
CA LEU A 143 -10.11 24.79 -14.67
C LEU A 143 -8.62 24.77 -15.06
N PHE A 144 -8.19 25.68 -15.93
CA PHE A 144 -6.82 25.80 -16.41
C PHE A 144 -6.09 27.03 -15.84
N GLY A 145 -6.47 27.48 -14.64
CA GLY A 145 -5.80 28.60 -13.95
C GLY A 145 -6.41 29.99 -14.22
N GLY A 146 -7.57 30.07 -14.86
CA GLY A 146 -8.30 31.34 -15.05
C GLY A 146 -7.71 32.25 -16.14
N ASP A 147 -8.19 33.50 -16.20
CA ASP A 147 -7.92 34.43 -17.31
C ASP A 147 -6.44 34.78 -17.50
N GLU A 148 -5.64 34.74 -16.43
CA GLU A 148 -4.20 35.00 -16.44
C GLU A 148 -3.36 33.79 -16.90
N SER A 149 -4.00 32.65 -17.15
CA SER A 149 -3.37 31.40 -17.58
C SER A 149 -4.13 30.79 -18.76
N GLY A 150 -4.65 29.57 -18.65
CA GLY A 150 -5.35 28.86 -19.73
C GLY A 150 -6.88 29.06 -19.75
N GLY A 151 -7.45 29.74 -18.76
CA GLY A 151 -8.90 29.87 -18.59
C GLY A 151 -9.54 28.65 -17.93
N GLY A 152 -10.57 28.10 -18.55
CA GLY A 152 -11.26 26.89 -18.11
C GLY A 152 -12.31 26.43 -19.11
N VAL A 153 -13.36 25.76 -18.62
CA VAL A 153 -14.44 25.22 -19.45
C VAL A 153 -15.80 25.44 -18.82
N SER A 154 -16.79 25.82 -19.63
CA SER A 154 -18.17 25.99 -19.16
C SER A 154 -19.21 25.99 -20.28
N GLY A 155 -20.37 25.42 -20.04
CA GLY A 155 -21.49 25.41 -20.97
C GLY A 155 -22.31 24.13 -20.89
N THR A 156 -23.13 23.91 -21.92
CA THR A 156 -23.94 22.70 -22.03
C THR A 156 -23.21 21.65 -22.85
N ALA A 157 -23.03 20.46 -22.30
CA ALA A 157 -22.64 19.26 -23.02
C ALA A 157 -23.85 18.32 -23.10
N ARG A 158 -24.17 17.78 -24.28
CA ARG A 158 -25.30 16.88 -24.48
C ARG A 158 -24.83 15.51 -24.94
N PHE A 159 -25.01 14.51 -24.08
CA PHE A 159 -24.58 13.14 -24.30
C PHE A 159 -25.71 12.28 -24.88
N TYR A 160 -25.38 11.46 -25.87
CA TYR A 160 -26.24 10.48 -26.51
C TYR A 160 -25.63 9.10 -26.34
N ASN A 161 -26.41 8.12 -25.88
CA ASN A 161 -25.88 6.83 -25.46
C ASN A 161 -25.71 5.81 -26.60
N GLY A 162 -26.06 6.20 -27.83
CA GLY A 162 -26.03 5.33 -28.99
C GLY A 162 -27.31 4.54 -29.23
N SER A 163 -28.42 4.84 -28.56
CA SER A 163 -29.73 4.23 -28.79
C SER A 163 -30.16 4.30 -30.27
N LEU A 164 -30.97 3.33 -30.69
CA LEU A 164 -31.61 3.34 -32.02
C LEU A 164 -32.69 4.42 -32.14
N ASN A 165 -33.20 4.92 -31.02
CA ASN A 165 -34.24 5.95 -30.96
C ASN A 165 -33.67 7.36 -30.73
N GLN A 166 -32.35 7.52 -30.73
CA GLN A 166 -31.74 8.83 -30.47
C GLN A 166 -32.17 9.85 -31.52
N ARG A 167 -32.46 11.07 -31.04
CA ARG A 167 -32.94 12.20 -31.84
C ARG A 167 -31.77 13.05 -32.33
N GLN A 168 -32.02 13.87 -33.35
CA GLN A 168 -31.05 14.87 -33.79
C GLN A 168 -30.82 15.90 -32.68
N ASN A 169 -29.58 16.38 -32.54
CA ASN A 169 -29.26 17.46 -31.60
C ASN A 169 -29.86 18.79 -32.09
N GLU A 170 -30.68 19.42 -31.23
CA GLU A 170 -31.42 20.64 -31.58
C GLU A 170 -30.50 21.85 -31.82
N TYR A 171 -29.43 22.01 -31.03
CA TYR A 171 -28.44 23.06 -31.23
C TYR A 171 -27.73 22.93 -32.59
N LEU A 172 -27.24 21.72 -32.93
CA LEU A 172 -26.61 21.46 -34.22
C LEU A 172 -27.58 21.65 -35.38
N ALA A 173 -28.83 21.20 -35.23
CA ALA A 173 -29.87 21.40 -36.25
C ALA A 173 -30.14 22.90 -36.48
N GLY A 174 -30.14 23.71 -35.42
CA GLY A 174 -30.26 25.16 -35.51
C GLY A 174 -29.07 25.83 -36.20
N VAL A 175 -27.84 25.35 -35.99
CA VAL A 175 -26.62 25.93 -36.57
C VAL A 175 -26.38 25.45 -38.02
N ARG A 176 -26.68 24.19 -38.34
CA ARG A 176 -26.31 23.55 -39.62
C ARG A 176 -27.48 23.29 -40.57
N GLY A 177 -28.71 23.36 -40.08
CA GLY A 177 -29.93 22.89 -40.78
C GLY A 177 -30.29 21.46 -40.39
N ALA A 178 -31.58 21.22 -40.10
CA ALA A 178 -32.08 19.93 -39.61
C ALA A 178 -31.92 18.77 -40.62
N ASP A 179 -31.87 19.08 -41.92
CA ASP A 179 -31.64 18.14 -43.02
C ASP A 179 -30.19 17.62 -43.08
N ARG A 180 -29.24 18.33 -42.45
CA ARG A 180 -27.79 18.03 -42.53
C ARG A 180 -27.22 17.36 -41.29
N VAL A 181 -28.00 17.26 -40.21
CA VAL A 181 -27.54 16.72 -38.92
C VAL A 181 -28.03 15.29 -38.79
N SER A 182 -27.12 14.32 -38.73
CA SER A 182 -27.50 12.93 -38.45
C SER A 182 -27.72 12.74 -36.94
N PRO A 183 -28.72 11.95 -36.51
CA PRO A 183 -28.84 11.52 -35.12
C PRO A 183 -27.73 10.55 -34.70
N LEU A 184 -26.90 10.03 -35.61
CA LEU A 184 -25.80 9.09 -35.29
C LEU A 184 -26.22 7.84 -34.47
N ARG A 185 -27.37 7.25 -34.85
CA ARG A 185 -27.89 5.98 -34.29
C ARG A 185 -26.81 4.90 -34.19
N SER A 186 -26.79 4.14 -33.09
CA SER A 186 -25.76 3.14 -32.75
C SER A 186 -24.37 3.67 -32.38
N ILE A 187 -24.17 4.99 -32.33
CA ILE A 187 -22.91 5.60 -31.90
C ILE A 187 -23.20 6.50 -30.69
N ALA A 188 -22.52 6.22 -29.59
CA ALA A 188 -22.51 7.11 -28.44
C ALA A 188 -21.65 8.33 -28.77
N HIS A 189 -22.20 9.52 -28.60
CA HIS A 189 -21.55 10.76 -28.99
C HIS A 189 -21.96 11.90 -28.05
N ILE A 190 -21.20 12.98 -28.07
CA ILE A 190 -21.47 14.15 -27.25
C ILE A 190 -21.36 15.43 -28.08
N VAL A 191 -22.20 16.40 -27.76
CA VAL A 191 -22.20 17.73 -28.37
C VAL A 191 -21.92 18.76 -27.29
N LEU A 192 -20.83 19.50 -27.42
CA LEU A 192 -20.58 20.71 -26.66
C LEU A 192 -21.31 21.85 -27.37
N GLU A 193 -22.34 22.42 -26.74
CA GLU A 193 -23.25 23.42 -27.34
C GLU A 193 -22.76 24.84 -27.03
N LYS A 194 -22.16 25.51 -28.04
CA LYS A 194 -21.55 26.85 -27.92
C LYS A 194 -20.72 27.03 -26.64
N PHE A 195 -19.86 26.05 -26.39
CA PHE A 195 -19.22 25.78 -25.11
C PHE A 195 -17.93 26.57 -24.96
N TYR A 196 -17.66 27.12 -23.77
CA TYR A 196 -16.39 27.76 -23.44
C TYR A 196 -15.30 26.69 -23.35
N ILE A 197 -14.26 26.81 -24.19
CA ILE A 197 -13.20 25.80 -24.36
C ILE A 197 -11.80 26.33 -24.00
N GLY A 198 -11.75 27.43 -23.25
CA GLY A 198 -10.51 28.04 -22.77
C GLY A 198 -10.09 29.28 -23.54
N ASN A 199 -8.87 29.75 -23.25
CA ASN A 199 -8.34 31.04 -23.73
C ASN A 199 -7.32 30.91 -24.88
N SER A 200 -7.16 29.70 -25.42
CA SER A 200 -6.15 29.38 -26.44
C SER A 200 -6.82 28.79 -27.69
N PRO A 201 -6.29 29.08 -28.90
CA PRO A 201 -6.70 28.42 -30.14
C PRO A 201 -6.24 26.95 -30.25
N SER A 202 -5.56 26.41 -29.24
CA SER A 202 -5.20 24.98 -29.13
C SER A 202 -5.94 24.36 -27.94
N PRO A 203 -7.22 23.95 -28.11
CA PRO A 203 -8.03 23.44 -27.01
C PRO A 203 -7.44 22.17 -26.40
N LYS A 204 -7.61 21.99 -25.10
CA LYS A 204 -7.16 20.77 -24.41
C LYS A 204 -7.88 19.54 -24.99
N PRO A 205 -7.18 18.41 -25.24
CA PRO A 205 -7.81 17.19 -25.73
C PRO A 205 -8.91 16.69 -24.79
N VAL A 206 -10.06 16.31 -25.34
CA VAL A 206 -11.17 15.79 -24.54
C VAL A 206 -11.08 14.27 -24.45
N SER A 207 -11.27 13.71 -23.25
CA SER A 207 -11.41 12.28 -23.03
C SER A 207 -12.62 11.96 -22.16
N PHE A 208 -13.14 10.74 -22.31
CA PHE A 208 -14.37 10.32 -21.67
C PHE A 208 -14.16 9.03 -20.89
N VAL A 209 -14.65 8.98 -19.66
CA VAL A 209 -14.83 7.69 -18.97
C VAL A 209 -16.23 7.21 -19.26
N VAL A 210 -16.34 6.06 -19.91
CA VAL A 210 -17.62 5.46 -20.34
C VAL A 210 -17.71 4.01 -19.91
N SER A 211 -18.91 3.58 -19.54
CA SER A 211 -19.24 2.17 -19.33
C SER A 211 -20.14 1.64 -20.43
N ARG A 212 -19.90 0.40 -20.85
CA ARG A 212 -20.85 -0.36 -21.67
C ARG A 212 -20.78 -1.84 -21.35
N TYR A 213 -21.92 -2.48 -21.19
CA TYR A 213 -22.02 -3.88 -20.79
C TYR A 213 -22.73 -4.68 -21.88
N SER A 214 -22.22 -5.88 -22.15
CA SER A 214 -22.81 -6.77 -23.14
C SER A 214 -24.06 -7.41 -22.57
N PRO A 215 -25.23 -7.25 -23.21
CA PRO A 215 -26.46 -7.86 -22.72
C PRO A 215 -26.39 -9.38 -22.87
N ALA A 216 -27.05 -10.08 -21.96
CA ALA A 216 -27.26 -11.51 -22.09
C ALA A 216 -28.12 -11.86 -23.31
N PRO A 217 -27.95 -13.05 -23.93
CA PRO A 217 -28.74 -13.48 -25.09
C PRO A 217 -30.13 -14.02 -24.68
N VAL A 218 -30.95 -13.17 -24.04
CA VAL A 218 -32.21 -13.57 -23.40
C VAL A 218 -33.18 -14.27 -24.36
N GLU A 219 -33.25 -13.79 -25.61
CA GLU A 219 -34.11 -14.38 -26.65
C GLU A 219 -33.76 -15.83 -27.00
N MET A 220 -32.51 -16.24 -26.75
CA MET A 220 -32.00 -17.57 -27.08
C MET A 220 -32.05 -18.55 -25.90
N LEU A 221 -32.32 -18.07 -24.69
CA LEU A 221 -32.34 -18.86 -23.45
C LEU A 221 -33.71 -19.46 -23.13
N GLY A 222 -34.77 -19.10 -23.86
CA GLY A 222 -36.13 -19.62 -23.65
C GLY A 222 -36.81 -19.04 -22.41
N SER A 223 -38.14 -19.20 -22.31
CA SER A 223 -38.95 -18.63 -21.21
C SER A 223 -38.83 -19.37 -19.87
N THR A 224 -38.10 -20.49 -19.83
CA THR A 224 -37.91 -21.34 -18.65
C THR A 224 -36.71 -20.93 -17.79
N VAL A 225 -35.86 -20.02 -18.27
CA VAL A 225 -34.73 -19.50 -17.50
C VAL A 225 -35.20 -18.30 -16.67
N PRO A 226 -35.05 -18.33 -15.33
CA PRO A 226 -35.43 -17.20 -14.47
C PRO A 226 -34.73 -15.92 -14.91
N GLN A 227 -35.48 -14.83 -15.17
CA GLN A 227 -34.89 -13.54 -15.58
C GLN A 227 -33.91 -12.97 -14.54
N GLU A 228 -34.08 -13.33 -13.26
CA GLU A 228 -33.16 -12.95 -12.18
C GLU A 228 -31.73 -13.50 -12.41
N GLY A 229 -31.58 -14.61 -13.13
CA GLY A 229 -30.30 -15.24 -13.46
C GLY A 229 -29.69 -14.82 -14.81
N VAL A 230 -30.13 -13.70 -15.36
CA VAL A 230 -29.70 -13.18 -16.67
C VAL A 230 -28.91 -11.85 -16.53
N GLY A 231 -28.94 -11.24 -15.34
CA GLY A 231 -28.30 -9.96 -15.00
C GLY A 231 -26.82 -10.05 -14.59
N TYR A 232 -26.05 -10.96 -15.20
CA TYR A 232 -24.63 -11.14 -14.90
C TYR A 232 -23.71 -10.27 -15.75
N ASP A 233 -24.24 -9.32 -16.54
CA ASP A 233 -23.49 -8.46 -17.46
C ASP A 233 -22.44 -7.58 -16.79
N ARG A 234 -22.60 -7.32 -15.49
CA ARG A 234 -21.72 -6.49 -14.68
C ARG A 234 -21.05 -7.31 -13.60
N VAL A 235 -19.72 -7.26 -13.53
CA VAL A 235 -18.91 -8.06 -12.60
C VAL A 235 -18.06 -7.15 -11.72
N GLY A 236 -17.74 -7.64 -10.51
CA GLY A 236 -16.84 -6.99 -9.58
C GLY A 236 -17.47 -5.83 -8.78
N PRO A 237 -16.67 -5.19 -7.91
CA PRO A 237 -17.13 -4.10 -7.06
C PRO A 237 -17.76 -2.96 -7.85
N GLY A 238 -18.97 -2.55 -7.45
CA GLY A 238 -19.74 -1.49 -8.14
C GLY A 238 -20.25 -1.87 -9.54
N GLY A 239 -20.09 -3.13 -9.97
CA GLY A 239 -20.53 -3.60 -11.29
C GLY A 239 -19.88 -2.82 -12.44
N LEU A 240 -18.59 -2.47 -12.31
CA LEU A 240 -17.89 -1.61 -13.28
C LEU A 240 -17.21 -2.36 -14.41
N ASP A 241 -17.01 -3.66 -14.28
CA ASP A 241 -16.43 -4.51 -15.33
C ASP A 241 -17.53 -5.27 -16.08
N ALA A 242 -17.31 -5.52 -17.37
CA ALA A 242 -18.22 -6.35 -18.17
C ALA A 242 -17.92 -7.83 -17.97
N ASN A 243 -18.98 -8.64 -18.07
CA ASN A 243 -18.85 -10.09 -18.03
C ASN A 243 -18.13 -10.62 -19.27
N PRO A 244 -16.98 -11.29 -19.12
CA PRO A 244 -16.20 -11.79 -20.24
C PRO A 244 -16.98 -12.74 -21.17
N ALA A 245 -17.89 -13.56 -20.64
CA ALA A 245 -18.66 -14.50 -21.45
C ALA A 245 -19.62 -13.77 -22.40
N TYR A 246 -20.34 -12.76 -21.90
CA TYR A 246 -21.23 -11.96 -22.74
C TYR A 246 -20.48 -11.03 -23.70
N VAL A 247 -19.30 -10.55 -23.29
CA VAL A 247 -18.39 -9.83 -24.21
C VAL A 247 -18.01 -10.71 -25.40
N ILE A 248 -17.57 -11.94 -25.16
CA ILE A 248 -17.23 -12.89 -26.23
C ILE A 248 -18.46 -13.18 -27.10
N TYR A 249 -19.62 -13.44 -26.48
CA TYR A 249 -20.87 -13.70 -27.20
C TYR A 249 -21.24 -12.54 -28.15
N GLU A 250 -21.12 -11.30 -27.69
CA GLU A 250 -21.44 -10.12 -28.49
C GLU A 250 -20.42 -9.91 -29.61
N ILE A 251 -19.12 -10.11 -29.37
CA ILE A 251 -18.09 -10.03 -30.43
C ILE A 251 -18.35 -11.08 -31.51
N LEU A 252 -18.81 -12.28 -31.16
CA LEU A 252 -19.15 -13.32 -32.15
C LEU A 252 -20.41 -12.96 -32.95
N SER A 253 -21.47 -12.48 -32.28
CA SER A 253 -22.80 -12.31 -32.88
C SER A 253 -23.07 -10.94 -33.51
N SER A 254 -22.39 -9.89 -33.05
CA SER A 254 -22.64 -8.51 -33.48
C SER A 254 -22.40 -8.33 -34.99
N LYS A 255 -23.43 -7.87 -35.70
CA LYS A 255 -23.32 -7.46 -37.12
C LYS A 255 -22.68 -6.10 -37.32
N ARG A 256 -22.47 -5.33 -36.23
CA ARG A 256 -22.04 -3.93 -36.27
C ARG A 256 -20.52 -3.80 -36.20
N PHE A 257 -19.90 -4.58 -35.33
CA PHE A 257 -18.46 -4.55 -35.06
C PHE A 257 -17.85 -5.95 -34.88
N GLY A 258 -18.68 -7.00 -34.88
CA GLY A 258 -18.28 -8.37 -34.58
C GLY A 258 -18.20 -9.28 -35.80
N SER A 259 -18.25 -10.59 -35.57
CA SER A 259 -18.11 -11.61 -36.61
C SER A 259 -19.42 -11.97 -37.34
N ALA A 260 -20.55 -11.37 -36.93
CA ALA A 260 -21.88 -11.64 -37.47
C ALA A 260 -22.29 -13.13 -37.50
N ILE A 261 -21.76 -13.94 -36.58
CA ILE A 261 -22.14 -15.36 -36.46
C ILE A 261 -23.59 -15.43 -35.99
N PRO A 262 -24.47 -16.19 -36.69
CA PRO A 262 -25.86 -16.33 -36.27
C PRO A 262 -25.99 -16.85 -34.85
N HIS A 263 -26.89 -16.27 -34.05
CA HIS A 263 -27.14 -16.69 -32.68
C HIS A 263 -27.48 -18.18 -32.54
N THR A 264 -28.08 -18.79 -33.57
CA THR A 264 -28.40 -20.23 -33.63
C THR A 264 -27.17 -21.15 -33.71
N MET A 265 -26.01 -20.60 -34.07
CA MET A 265 -24.72 -21.29 -34.11
C MET A 265 -23.93 -21.12 -32.79
N LEU A 266 -24.48 -20.38 -31.82
CA LEU A 266 -23.88 -20.16 -30.51
C LEU A 266 -24.74 -20.87 -29.45
N ASP A 267 -24.10 -21.62 -28.57
CA ASP A 267 -24.78 -22.29 -27.47
C ASP A 267 -25.01 -21.34 -26.30
N ALA A 268 -26.13 -20.60 -26.33
CA ALA A 268 -26.45 -19.57 -25.36
C ALA A 268 -26.44 -20.04 -23.90
N GLU A 269 -26.79 -21.30 -23.63
CA GLU A 269 -26.80 -21.86 -22.27
C GLU A 269 -25.37 -21.93 -21.71
N THR A 270 -24.42 -22.44 -22.49
CA THR A 270 -23.01 -22.52 -22.04
C THR A 270 -22.40 -21.15 -21.78
N PHE A 271 -22.78 -20.13 -22.56
CA PHE A 271 -22.35 -18.75 -22.31
C PHE A 271 -22.98 -18.16 -21.05
N ARG A 272 -24.26 -18.47 -20.76
CA ARG A 272 -24.93 -18.06 -19.52
C ARG A 272 -24.28 -18.70 -18.30
N ASP A 273 -24.02 -20.01 -18.36
CA ASP A 273 -23.44 -20.75 -17.22
C ASP A 273 -22.02 -20.27 -16.94
N ALA A 274 -21.23 -20.05 -17.99
CA ALA A 274 -19.94 -19.38 -17.86
C ALA A 274 -20.08 -17.96 -17.28
N ALA A 275 -21.06 -17.16 -17.74
CA ALA A 275 -21.28 -15.82 -17.21
C ALA A 275 -21.60 -15.83 -15.72
N TYR A 276 -22.44 -16.76 -15.25
CA TYR A 276 -22.74 -16.95 -13.84
C TYR A 276 -21.49 -17.29 -13.04
N GLN A 277 -20.73 -18.30 -13.48
CA GLN A 277 -19.50 -18.71 -12.79
C GLN A 277 -18.50 -17.54 -12.69
N LEU A 278 -18.26 -16.82 -13.79
CA LEU A 278 -17.35 -15.67 -13.79
C LEU A 278 -17.84 -14.52 -12.90
N TYR A 279 -19.16 -14.30 -12.83
CA TYR A 279 -19.76 -13.34 -11.92
C TYR A 279 -19.51 -13.71 -10.45
N THR A 280 -19.75 -14.97 -10.08
CA THR A 280 -19.49 -15.47 -8.71
C THR A 280 -18.02 -15.41 -8.33
N GLU A 281 -17.11 -15.64 -9.29
CA GLU A 281 -15.66 -15.56 -9.10
C GLU A 281 -15.14 -14.10 -9.09
N GLY A 282 -15.96 -13.11 -9.47
CA GLY A 282 -15.53 -11.71 -9.59
C GLY A 282 -14.59 -11.42 -10.78
N LEU A 283 -14.59 -12.30 -11.79
CA LEU A 283 -13.77 -12.19 -13.00
C LEU A 283 -14.44 -11.31 -14.06
N GLY A 284 -14.18 -10.00 -14.00
CA GLY A 284 -14.67 -9.01 -14.96
C GLY A 284 -13.56 -8.43 -15.86
N VAL A 285 -13.93 -7.93 -17.03
CA VAL A 285 -13.02 -7.22 -17.94
C VAL A 285 -13.50 -5.80 -18.27
N SER A 286 -12.57 -4.87 -18.42
CA SER A 286 -12.79 -3.54 -19.00
C SER A 286 -11.80 -3.34 -20.15
N MET A 287 -12.28 -3.31 -21.39
CA MET A 287 -11.43 -3.21 -22.58
C MET A 287 -11.99 -2.28 -23.64
N ILE A 288 -11.10 -1.76 -24.47
CA ILE A 288 -11.40 -0.96 -25.66
C ILE A 288 -10.88 -1.72 -26.89
N ILE A 289 -11.69 -1.82 -27.92
CA ILE A 289 -11.27 -2.27 -29.26
C ILE A 289 -11.31 -1.04 -30.18
N ASP A 290 -10.15 -0.47 -30.48
CA ASP A 290 -9.96 0.80 -31.21
C ASP A 290 -9.00 0.68 -32.41
N SER A 291 -8.63 -0.56 -32.76
CA SER A 291 -7.74 -0.90 -33.86
C SER A 291 -8.34 -2.04 -34.68
N PRO A 292 -7.89 -2.28 -35.92
CA PRO A 292 -8.31 -3.41 -36.74
C PRO A 292 -7.74 -4.74 -36.22
N ALA A 293 -7.87 -5.01 -34.92
CA ALA A 293 -7.66 -6.32 -34.34
C ALA A 293 -8.72 -7.28 -34.88
N THR A 294 -8.33 -8.50 -35.21
CA THR A 294 -9.32 -9.51 -35.59
C THR A 294 -10.20 -9.83 -34.37
N ALA A 295 -11.48 -10.11 -34.59
CA ALA A 295 -12.38 -10.57 -33.52
C ALA A 295 -11.79 -11.76 -32.74
N ALA A 296 -11.07 -12.64 -33.43
CA ALA A 296 -10.37 -13.78 -32.83
C ALA A 296 -9.29 -13.35 -31.83
N GLU A 297 -8.50 -12.33 -32.13
CA GLU A 297 -7.47 -11.81 -31.22
C GLU A 297 -8.08 -11.20 -29.95
N ALA A 298 -9.12 -10.37 -30.11
CA ALA A 298 -9.84 -9.78 -28.99
C ALA A 298 -10.44 -10.87 -28.08
N ILE A 299 -11.10 -11.87 -28.68
CA ILE A 299 -11.66 -13.02 -27.95
C ILE A 299 -10.55 -13.80 -27.24
N ASN A 300 -9.43 -14.11 -27.90
CA ASN A 300 -8.33 -14.85 -27.29
C ASN A 300 -7.72 -14.13 -26.08
N ASN A 301 -7.64 -12.80 -26.12
CA ASN A 301 -7.19 -12.01 -24.98
C ASN A 301 -8.13 -12.14 -23.78
N VAL A 302 -9.44 -12.18 -24.03
CA VAL A 302 -10.45 -12.42 -22.98
C VAL A 302 -10.39 -13.88 -22.48
N LEU A 303 -10.31 -14.87 -23.37
CA LEU A 303 -10.22 -16.29 -23.03
C LEU A 303 -9.02 -16.62 -22.12
N LYS A 304 -7.86 -15.97 -22.34
CA LYS A 304 -6.68 -16.10 -21.48
C LYS A 304 -6.95 -15.63 -20.05
N ILE A 305 -7.67 -14.53 -19.88
CA ILE A 305 -7.99 -13.97 -18.55
C ILE A 305 -8.89 -14.96 -17.79
N ILE A 306 -9.91 -15.50 -18.44
CA ILE A 306 -10.91 -16.37 -17.79
C ILE A 306 -10.55 -17.86 -17.74
N GLN A 307 -9.44 -18.25 -18.38
CA GLN A 307 -9.05 -19.65 -18.63
C GLN A 307 -10.21 -20.44 -19.24
N ALA A 308 -10.50 -20.17 -20.51
CA ALA A 308 -11.59 -20.82 -21.22
C ALA A 308 -11.20 -21.18 -22.65
N SER A 309 -11.97 -22.08 -23.25
CA SER A 309 -11.87 -22.45 -24.67
C SER A 309 -13.22 -22.28 -25.36
N LEU A 310 -13.20 -21.78 -26.59
CA LEU A 310 -14.33 -21.87 -27.50
C LEU A 310 -14.23 -23.20 -28.25
N VAL A 311 -15.21 -24.06 -28.03
CA VAL A 311 -15.23 -25.41 -28.60
C VAL A 311 -16.43 -25.53 -29.53
N LYS A 312 -16.24 -26.16 -30.69
CA LYS A 312 -17.36 -26.53 -31.56
C LYS A 312 -17.90 -27.89 -31.13
N ASP A 313 -19.14 -27.90 -30.68
CA ASP A 313 -19.84 -29.12 -30.32
C ASP A 313 -20.02 -30.01 -31.57
N LYS A 314 -19.59 -31.27 -31.48
CA LYS A 314 -19.58 -32.19 -32.63
C LYS A 314 -20.97 -32.68 -33.03
N ALA A 315 -21.91 -32.74 -32.07
CA ALA A 315 -23.26 -33.25 -32.31
C ALA A 315 -24.15 -32.17 -32.92
N THR A 316 -24.09 -30.95 -32.38
CA THR A 316 -24.96 -29.83 -32.77
C THR A 316 -24.31 -28.87 -33.77
N GLY A 317 -22.98 -28.86 -33.86
CA GLY A 317 -22.21 -27.91 -34.67
C GLY A 317 -22.12 -26.50 -34.09
N ARG A 318 -22.69 -26.25 -32.89
CA ARG A 318 -22.71 -24.95 -32.22
C ARG A 318 -21.37 -24.68 -31.53
N LEU A 319 -21.01 -23.40 -31.39
CA LEU A 319 -19.89 -22.97 -30.57
C LEU A 319 -20.35 -22.83 -29.12
N LYS A 320 -19.65 -23.53 -28.21
CA LYS A 320 -19.84 -23.46 -26.76
C LYS A 320 -18.64 -22.84 -26.08
N LEU A 321 -18.90 -22.11 -24.99
CA LEU A 321 -17.85 -21.57 -24.13
C LEU A 321 -17.61 -22.54 -22.97
N LYS A 322 -16.37 -23.01 -22.82
CA LYS A 322 -15.99 -23.95 -21.77
C LYS A 322 -14.93 -23.34 -20.87
N LEU A 323 -15.27 -23.12 -19.60
CA LEU A 323 -14.32 -22.69 -18.58
C LEU A 323 -13.45 -23.88 -18.13
N ILE A 324 -12.21 -23.60 -17.76
CA ILE A 324 -11.27 -24.58 -17.21
C ILE A 324 -11.30 -24.46 -15.69
N ARG A 325 -11.96 -25.40 -15.01
CA ARG A 325 -12.12 -25.42 -13.54
C ARG A 325 -11.90 -26.84 -12.98
N SER A 326 -12.01 -26.96 -11.66
CA SER A 326 -11.97 -28.22 -10.89
C SER A 326 -13.39 -28.73 -10.64
N ASP A 327 -14.15 -28.96 -11.70
CA ASP A 327 -15.58 -29.25 -11.69
C ASP A 327 -15.90 -30.71 -12.09
N TYR A 328 -14.96 -31.63 -11.87
CA TYR A 328 -15.09 -33.05 -12.22
C TYR A 328 -14.77 -33.96 -11.03
N ASP A 329 -15.38 -35.14 -11.00
CA ASP A 329 -14.96 -36.25 -10.15
C ASP A 329 -13.89 -37.08 -10.88
N PHE A 330 -12.79 -37.40 -10.20
CA PHE A 330 -11.67 -38.15 -10.76
C PHE A 330 -12.06 -39.57 -11.18
N ASP A 331 -13.00 -40.19 -10.46
CA ASP A 331 -13.39 -41.57 -10.73
C ASP A 331 -14.25 -41.71 -11.98
N ASP A 332 -15.03 -40.67 -12.30
CA ASP A 332 -15.90 -40.61 -13.48
C ASP A 332 -15.17 -40.22 -14.77
N LEU A 333 -13.89 -39.84 -14.68
CA LEU A 333 -13.11 -39.45 -15.84
C LEU A 333 -12.92 -40.61 -16.82
N PHE A 334 -13.03 -40.30 -18.12
CA PHE A 334 -12.70 -41.23 -19.18
C PHE A 334 -11.23 -41.68 -19.05
N GLU A 335 -11.02 -43.00 -18.91
CA GLU A 335 -9.71 -43.58 -18.72
C GLU A 335 -9.02 -43.88 -20.06
N ILE A 336 -7.89 -43.23 -20.30
CA ILE A 336 -6.95 -43.52 -21.38
C ILE A 336 -5.92 -44.52 -20.85
N ASN A 337 -5.95 -45.75 -21.38
CA ASN A 337 -5.07 -46.83 -20.96
C ASN A 337 -4.61 -47.71 -22.14
N GLU A 338 -3.84 -48.75 -21.85
CA GLU A 338 -3.26 -49.64 -22.87
C GLU A 338 -4.29 -50.28 -23.83
N ARG A 339 -5.58 -50.33 -23.47
CA ARG A 339 -6.64 -50.85 -24.34
C ARG A 339 -7.05 -49.88 -25.44
N ASN A 340 -6.90 -48.57 -25.21
CA ASN A 340 -7.29 -47.52 -26.14
C ASN A 340 -6.13 -46.69 -26.68
N ILE A 341 -4.95 -46.74 -26.05
CA ILE A 341 -3.70 -46.14 -26.53
C ILE A 341 -3.11 -46.99 -27.67
N LYS A 342 -2.78 -46.33 -28.79
CA LYS A 342 -1.92 -46.88 -29.84
C LYS A 342 -0.46 -46.48 -29.64
N ARG A 343 -0.21 -45.23 -29.24
CA ARG A 343 1.14 -44.69 -29.06
C ARG A 343 1.12 -43.51 -28.10
N VAL A 344 2.11 -43.43 -27.21
CA VAL A 344 2.43 -42.23 -26.43
C VAL A 344 3.76 -41.67 -26.95
N SER A 345 3.83 -40.36 -27.10
CA SER A 345 5.02 -39.65 -27.57
C SER A 345 5.25 -38.37 -26.78
N GLY A 346 6.50 -37.96 -26.65
CA GLY A 346 6.86 -36.68 -26.00
C GLY A 346 6.45 -36.59 -24.53
N TYR A 347 6.36 -37.72 -23.80
CA TYR A 347 6.12 -37.67 -22.36
C TYR A 347 7.31 -37.02 -21.65
N SER A 348 7.06 -35.91 -20.97
CA SER A 348 8.05 -35.20 -20.18
C SER A 348 7.43 -34.61 -18.93
N ARG A 349 8.23 -34.41 -17.88
CA ARG A 349 7.88 -33.61 -16.70
C ARG A 349 8.80 -32.39 -16.66
N GLY A 350 8.25 -31.25 -16.27
CA GLY A 350 9.06 -30.04 -16.06
C GLY A 350 10.14 -30.26 -15.00
N SER A 351 11.26 -29.55 -15.10
CA SER A 351 12.29 -29.50 -14.05
C SER A 351 12.20 -28.19 -13.26
N LEU A 352 12.74 -28.18 -12.03
CA LEU A 352 12.86 -26.92 -11.27
C LEU A 352 13.74 -25.90 -11.99
N ASP A 353 14.74 -26.35 -12.77
CA ASP A 353 15.60 -25.46 -13.57
C ASP A 353 14.84 -24.70 -14.66
N ALA A 354 13.74 -25.27 -15.18
CA ALA A 354 12.89 -24.62 -16.18
C ALA A 354 11.68 -23.88 -15.59
N ALA A 355 11.38 -24.09 -14.29
CA ALA A 355 10.22 -23.53 -13.61
C ALA A 355 10.33 -22.00 -13.43
N ALA A 356 9.27 -21.24 -13.71
CA ALA A 356 9.29 -19.79 -13.48
C ALA A 356 9.31 -19.51 -11.97
N SER A 357 10.19 -18.60 -11.54
CA SER A 357 10.26 -18.17 -10.14
C SER A 357 9.41 -16.93 -9.87
N GLU A 358 9.06 -16.18 -10.91
CA GLU A 358 8.29 -14.96 -10.83
C GLU A 358 7.38 -14.80 -12.04
N VAL A 359 6.17 -14.30 -11.81
CA VAL A 359 5.25 -13.85 -12.86
C VAL A 359 4.87 -12.40 -12.63
N LYS A 360 4.91 -11.59 -13.69
CA LYS A 360 4.44 -10.21 -13.73
C LYS A 360 3.24 -10.09 -14.66
N VAL A 361 2.15 -9.51 -14.18
CA VAL A 361 0.97 -9.20 -14.99
C VAL A 361 0.79 -7.69 -15.04
N THR A 362 0.99 -7.11 -16.23
CA THR A 362 0.71 -5.69 -16.47
C THR A 362 -0.75 -5.49 -16.85
N TYR A 363 -1.42 -4.55 -16.19
CA TYR A 363 -2.85 -4.27 -16.33
C TYR A 363 -3.14 -2.75 -16.32
N THR A 364 -4.35 -2.35 -16.70
CA THR A 364 -4.75 -0.92 -16.78
C THR A 364 -5.55 -0.53 -15.53
N SER A 365 -4.94 0.11 -14.54
CA SER A 365 -5.62 0.37 -13.27
C SER A 365 -6.62 1.51 -13.35
N ARG A 366 -7.90 1.22 -13.09
CA ARG A 366 -8.95 2.23 -12.98
C ARG A 366 -8.76 3.14 -11.75
N GLU A 367 -8.28 2.59 -10.64
CA GLU A 367 -8.01 3.32 -9.39
C GLU A 367 -6.91 4.39 -9.58
N PHE A 368 -5.87 4.07 -10.36
CA PHE A 368 -4.76 4.98 -10.66
C PHE A 368 -4.97 5.71 -12.00
N GLY A 369 -6.19 6.13 -12.31
CA GLY A 369 -6.46 7.00 -13.48
C GLY A 369 -6.19 6.35 -14.83
N TYR A 370 -6.50 5.06 -14.98
CA TYR A 370 -6.29 4.26 -16.20
C TYR A 370 -4.81 4.17 -16.64
N GLN A 371 -3.88 4.26 -15.68
CA GLN A 371 -2.46 4.04 -15.92
C GLN A 371 -2.09 2.56 -15.83
N GLN A 372 -1.02 2.17 -16.53
CA GLN A 372 -0.49 0.80 -16.45
C GLN A 372 0.13 0.54 -15.08
N ARG A 373 -0.18 -0.61 -14.50
CA ARG A 373 0.38 -1.11 -13.24
C ARG A 373 0.76 -2.57 -13.41
N THR A 374 1.59 -3.10 -12.52
CA THR A 374 2.05 -4.49 -12.58
C THR A 374 1.76 -5.18 -11.26
N ALA A 375 1.08 -6.33 -11.33
CA ALA A 375 0.96 -7.27 -10.24
C ALA A 375 2.08 -8.33 -10.37
N ILE A 376 2.66 -8.74 -9.24
CA ILE A 376 3.79 -9.67 -9.20
C ILE A 376 3.44 -10.83 -8.28
N ALA A 377 3.73 -12.05 -8.72
CA ALA A 377 3.68 -13.26 -7.92
C ALA A 377 5.06 -13.93 -7.95
N GLN A 378 5.53 -14.46 -6.82
CA GLN A 378 6.84 -15.11 -6.69
C GLN A 378 6.75 -16.47 -5.99
N ASN A 379 7.56 -17.43 -6.45
CA ASN A 379 7.76 -18.72 -5.81
C ASN A 379 9.17 -18.75 -5.17
N GLY A 380 9.23 -18.53 -3.86
CA GLY A 380 10.48 -18.48 -3.10
C GLY A 380 11.28 -19.79 -3.14
N GLY A 381 10.61 -20.94 -3.20
CA GLY A 381 11.27 -22.25 -3.27
C GLY A 381 12.01 -22.46 -4.59
N VAL A 382 11.36 -22.14 -5.72
CA VAL A 382 12.00 -22.19 -7.05
C VAL A 382 13.13 -21.17 -7.14
N ARG A 383 12.94 -19.97 -6.60
CA ARG A 383 13.97 -18.93 -6.56
C ARG A 383 15.20 -19.36 -5.76
N LEU A 384 15.01 -19.93 -4.57
CA LEU A 384 16.11 -20.44 -3.74
C LEU A 384 16.86 -21.59 -4.42
N HIS A 385 16.13 -22.48 -5.11
CA HIS A 385 16.74 -23.59 -5.85
C HIS A 385 17.62 -23.10 -7.02
N LYS A 386 17.12 -22.12 -7.79
CA LYS A 386 17.84 -21.58 -8.94
C LYS A 386 18.97 -20.62 -8.56
N GLY A 387 18.88 -19.94 -7.41
CA GLY A 387 19.78 -18.84 -7.05
C GLY A 387 19.60 -17.56 -7.88
N ASP A 388 18.60 -17.52 -8.77
CA ASP A 388 18.29 -16.38 -9.65
C ASP A 388 16.77 -16.24 -9.85
N VAL A 389 16.33 -15.10 -10.40
CA VAL A 389 14.94 -14.78 -10.69
C VAL A 389 14.63 -15.00 -12.17
N ASP A 390 14.03 -16.15 -12.49
CA ASP A 390 13.40 -16.41 -13.79
C ASP A 390 11.99 -15.81 -13.80
N SER A 391 11.82 -14.70 -14.53
CA SER A 391 10.61 -13.87 -14.55
C SER A 391 9.86 -14.01 -15.88
N ARG A 392 8.55 -14.25 -15.82
CA ARG A 392 7.65 -14.28 -16.98
C ARG A 392 6.65 -13.14 -16.92
N SER A 393 6.56 -12.36 -17.99
CA SER A 393 5.70 -11.18 -18.05
C SER A 393 4.53 -11.37 -19.02
N PHE A 394 3.33 -11.03 -18.57
CA PHE A 394 2.10 -11.03 -19.36
C PHE A 394 1.49 -9.64 -19.39
N SER A 395 0.99 -9.21 -20.55
CA SER A 395 0.23 -7.98 -20.70
C SER A 395 -1.25 -8.31 -20.82
N MET A 396 -2.05 -7.84 -19.87
CA MET A 396 -3.49 -8.07 -19.78
C MET A 396 -4.21 -6.73 -19.53
N PRO A 397 -4.22 -5.80 -20.50
CA PRO A 397 -4.75 -4.46 -20.33
C PRO A 397 -6.27 -4.40 -20.08
N ALA A 398 -6.97 -5.51 -20.34
CA ALA A 398 -8.40 -5.66 -20.08
C ALA A 398 -8.74 -5.86 -18.59
N ILE A 399 -7.73 -6.11 -17.74
CA ILE A 399 -7.89 -6.16 -16.29
C ILE A 399 -7.80 -4.73 -15.75
N SER A 400 -8.76 -4.36 -14.90
CA SER A 400 -8.91 -3.01 -14.38
C SER A 400 -8.61 -2.85 -12.88
N ARG A 401 -8.49 -3.98 -12.15
CA ARG A 401 -8.43 -4.05 -10.69
C ARG A 401 -7.17 -4.79 -10.22
N ALA A 402 -6.57 -4.31 -9.14
CA ALA A 402 -5.33 -4.85 -8.60
C ALA A 402 -5.48 -6.24 -7.99
N ASP A 403 -6.58 -6.50 -7.29
CA ASP A 403 -6.89 -7.79 -6.67
C ASP A 403 -7.02 -8.90 -7.73
N LEU A 404 -7.77 -8.63 -8.81
CA LEU A 404 -7.91 -9.54 -9.94
C LEU A 404 -6.56 -9.80 -10.65
N ALA A 405 -5.77 -8.74 -10.88
CA ALA A 405 -4.45 -8.88 -11.50
C ALA A 405 -3.51 -9.77 -10.65
N THR A 406 -3.53 -9.62 -9.33
CA THR A 406 -2.75 -10.44 -8.40
C THR A 406 -3.22 -11.89 -8.38
N GLN A 407 -4.54 -12.14 -8.36
CA GLN A 407 -5.10 -13.49 -8.46
C GLN A 407 -4.64 -14.19 -9.74
N ILE A 408 -4.68 -13.49 -10.88
CA ILE A 408 -4.23 -14.03 -12.16
C ILE A 408 -2.71 -14.24 -12.16
N ALA A 409 -1.91 -13.31 -11.65
CA ALA A 409 -0.46 -13.48 -11.55
C ALA A 409 -0.08 -14.73 -10.73
N GLN A 410 -0.75 -14.95 -9.60
CA GLN A 410 -0.54 -16.14 -8.77
C GLN A 410 -0.94 -17.43 -9.50
N ARG A 411 -2.08 -17.41 -10.19
CA ARG A 411 -2.58 -18.54 -10.98
C ARG A 411 -1.60 -18.94 -12.09
N GLU A 412 -1.10 -17.97 -12.86
CA GLU A 412 -0.11 -18.21 -13.91
C GLU A 412 1.22 -18.69 -13.32
N LEU A 413 1.64 -18.16 -12.16
CA LEU A 413 2.84 -18.62 -11.46
C LEU A 413 2.71 -20.09 -11.04
N VAL A 414 1.57 -20.51 -10.49
CA VAL A 414 1.36 -21.91 -10.08
C VAL A 414 1.50 -22.86 -11.27
N ALA A 415 0.94 -22.49 -12.43
CA ALA A 415 1.06 -23.28 -13.65
C ALA A 415 2.51 -23.33 -14.19
N LEU A 416 3.24 -22.20 -14.16
CA LEU A 416 4.60 -22.10 -14.71
C LEU A 416 5.71 -22.56 -13.77
N SER A 417 5.45 -22.56 -12.46
CA SER A 417 6.38 -23.06 -11.45
C SER A 417 6.21 -24.56 -11.17
N GLY A 418 5.09 -25.14 -11.60
CA GLY A 418 4.80 -26.57 -11.46
C GLY A 418 5.56 -27.46 -12.45
N GLN A 419 5.91 -28.67 -12.01
CA GLN A 419 6.54 -29.72 -12.83
C GLN A 419 5.48 -30.58 -13.55
N LEU A 420 4.53 -29.93 -14.23
CA LEU A 420 3.40 -30.61 -14.85
C LEU A 420 3.88 -31.57 -15.95
N ALA A 421 3.35 -32.80 -15.94
CA ALA A 421 3.60 -33.75 -17.02
C ALA A 421 2.91 -33.28 -18.32
N ASN A 422 3.51 -33.54 -19.47
CA ASN A 422 2.88 -33.34 -20.77
C ASN A 422 3.18 -34.53 -21.69
N CYS A 423 2.28 -34.84 -22.62
CA CYS A 423 2.50 -35.85 -23.65
C CYS A 423 1.53 -35.70 -24.83
N SER A 424 1.81 -36.40 -25.92
CA SER A 424 0.88 -36.59 -27.04
C SER A 424 0.50 -38.07 -27.14
N VAL A 425 -0.79 -38.36 -27.07
CA VAL A 425 -1.34 -39.72 -27.07
C VAL A 425 -2.18 -39.94 -28.32
N GLU A 426 -1.85 -40.98 -29.07
CA GLU A 426 -2.65 -41.47 -30.19
C GLU A 426 -3.56 -42.60 -29.69
N CYS A 427 -4.87 -42.38 -29.72
CA CYS A 427 -5.90 -43.30 -29.24
C CYS A 427 -6.70 -43.91 -30.40
N ASN A 428 -7.45 -44.97 -30.12
CA ASN A 428 -8.50 -45.45 -31.02
C ASN A 428 -9.78 -44.58 -30.94
N ARG A 429 -10.84 -44.97 -31.67
CA ARG A 429 -12.09 -44.18 -31.77
C ARG A 429 -12.91 -44.11 -30.48
N SER A 430 -12.58 -44.83 -29.42
CA SER A 430 -13.23 -44.66 -28.10
C SER A 430 -13.06 -43.25 -27.53
N ALA A 431 -11.95 -42.57 -27.89
CA ALA A 431 -11.66 -41.19 -27.53
C ALA A 431 -12.36 -40.15 -28.41
N ALA A 432 -13.21 -40.54 -29.37
CA ALA A 432 -13.79 -39.61 -30.35
C ALA A 432 -14.72 -38.55 -29.75
N GLY A 433 -15.29 -38.81 -28.57
CA GLY A 433 -16.13 -37.87 -27.83
C GLY A 433 -15.35 -36.75 -27.15
N ILE A 434 -14.05 -36.94 -26.89
CA ILE A 434 -13.22 -35.99 -26.16
C ILE A 434 -13.03 -34.68 -26.93
N GLU A 435 -13.10 -33.56 -26.22
CA GLU A 435 -12.97 -32.19 -26.70
C GLU A 435 -11.84 -31.44 -25.98
N VAL A 436 -11.44 -30.30 -26.56
CA VAL A 436 -10.46 -29.41 -25.92
C VAL A 436 -11.02 -28.92 -24.58
N GLY A 437 -10.18 -28.93 -23.55
CA GLY A 437 -10.53 -28.56 -22.19
C GLY A 437 -11.10 -29.69 -21.34
N ASP A 438 -11.46 -30.85 -21.91
CA ASP A 438 -11.82 -32.05 -21.12
C ASP A 438 -10.66 -32.49 -20.22
N VAL A 439 -11.01 -33.17 -19.13
CA VAL A 439 -10.06 -33.89 -18.29
C VAL A 439 -10.25 -35.38 -18.50
N VAL A 440 -9.14 -36.09 -18.61
CA VAL A 440 -9.10 -37.54 -18.79
C VAL A 440 -8.16 -38.14 -17.76
N LYS A 441 -8.46 -39.36 -17.31
CA LYS A 441 -7.57 -40.13 -16.45
C LYS A 441 -6.63 -40.94 -17.32
N MET A 442 -5.33 -40.82 -17.16
CA MET A 442 -4.35 -41.58 -17.94
C MET A 442 -3.65 -42.62 -17.07
N SER A 443 -3.57 -43.85 -17.59
CA SER A 443 -2.90 -45.00 -16.99
C SER A 443 -2.02 -45.68 -18.04
N PHE A 444 -0.70 -45.73 -17.83
CA PHE A 444 0.22 -46.30 -18.81
C PHE A 444 1.46 -46.90 -18.14
N LYS A 445 1.44 -48.22 -17.93
CA LYS A 445 2.49 -48.96 -17.20
C LYS A 445 3.89 -48.87 -17.81
N PRO A 446 4.08 -48.82 -19.15
CA PRO A 446 5.42 -48.67 -19.73
C PRO A 446 6.15 -47.39 -19.30
N LEU A 447 5.40 -46.36 -18.88
CA LEU A 447 5.95 -45.11 -18.33
C LEU A 447 5.77 -45.01 -16.80
N GLN A 448 5.38 -46.11 -16.13
CA GLN A 448 5.08 -46.16 -14.70
C GLN A 448 4.03 -45.13 -14.27
N ILE A 449 3.04 -44.90 -15.13
CA ILE A 449 1.90 -44.02 -14.84
C ILE A 449 0.74 -44.90 -14.36
N ASP A 450 0.44 -44.87 -13.07
CA ASP A 450 -0.70 -45.62 -12.52
C ASP A 450 -2.01 -44.90 -12.84
N GLN A 451 -2.24 -43.72 -12.29
CA GLN A 451 -3.37 -42.85 -12.65
C GLN A 451 -2.98 -41.38 -12.50
N ILE A 452 -3.16 -40.59 -13.55
CA ILE A 452 -2.91 -39.15 -13.55
C ILE A 452 -4.02 -38.43 -14.31
N ALA A 453 -4.58 -37.38 -13.73
CA ALA A 453 -5.53 -36.53 -14.44
C ALA A 453 -4.78 -35.62 -15.40
N MET A 454 -5.19 -35.66 -16.65
CA MET A 454 -4.59 -34.89 -17.74
C MET A 454 -5.68 -34.07 -18.41
N ARG A 455 -5.43 -32.78 -18.60
CA ARG A 455 -6.26 -31.89 -19.39
C ARG A 455 -5.90 -31.95 -20.86
N VAL A 456 -6.93 -31.98 -21.70
CA VAL A 456 -6.83 -32.01 -23.15
C VAL A 456 -6.58 -30.61 -23.68
N ILE A 457 -5.40 -30.39 -24.24
CA ILE A 457 -4.98 -29.11 -24.80
C ILE A 457 -5.34 -29.01 -26.29
N GLU A 458 -5.24 -30.14 -27.02
CA GLU A 458 -5.51 -30.20 -28.45
C GLU A 458 -6.08 -31.57 -28.83
N VAL A 459 -7.01 -31.59 -29.79
CA VAL A 459 -7.61 -32.80 -30.35
C VAL A 459 -7.41 -32.82 -31.86
N GLY A 460 -6.72 -33.84 -32.37
CA GLY A 460 -6.55 -34.12 -33.79
C GLY A 460 -7.34 -35.36 -34.20
N LEU A 461 -8.26 -35.23 -35.17
CA LEU A 461 -9.10 -36.35 -35.64
C LEU A 461 -8.49 -37.14 -36.81
N GLY A 462 -7.30 -36.73 -37.28
CA GLY A 462 -6.65 -37.27 -38.47
C GLY A 462 -7.41 -36.95 -39.78
N GLU A 463 -6.89 -37.46 -40.89
CA GLU A 463 -7.55 -37.34 -42.20
C GLU A 463 -8.78 -38.26 -42.31
N ALA A 464 -9.68 -37.95 -43.26
CA ALA A 464 -10.87 -38.74 -43.53
C ALA A 464 -10.50 -40.21 -43.81
N GLY A 465 -10.98 -41.13 -42.94
CA GLY A 465 -10.67 -42.58 -43.01
C GLY A 465 -9.69 -43.08 -41.94
N SER A 466 -8.97 -42.19 -41.25
CA SER A 466 -8.11 -42.58 -40.12
C SER A 466 -8.95 -43.08 -38.93
N LYS A 467 -8.58 -44.21 -38.34
CA LYS A 467 -9.21 -44.75 -37.10
C LYS A 467 -8.49 -44.28 -35.82
N ALA A 468 -7.70 -43.21 -35.88
CA ALA A 468 -6.93 -42.69 -34.76
C ALA A 468 -7.43 -41.30 -34.31
N VAL A 469 -7.38 -41.04 -33.01
CA VAL A 469 -7.62 -39.72 -32.40
C VAL A 469 -6.35 -39.34 -31.64
N THR A 470 -5.75 -38.20 -31.98
CA THR A 470 -4.55 -37.70 -31.30
C THR A 470 -4.96 -36.65 -30.27
N LEU A 471 -4.48 -36.80 -29.04
CA LEU A 471 -4.73 -35.88 -27.93
C LEU A 471 -3.39 -35.32 -27.45
N LYS A 472 -3.24 -34.00 -27.39
CA LYS A 472 -2.17 -33.38 -26.61
C LYS A 472 -2.68 -33.15 -25.20
N LEU A 473 -1.95 -33.70 -24.24
CA LEU A 473 -2.33 -33.78 -22.84
C LEU A 473 -1.31 -33.04 -21.98
N MET A 474 -1.79 -32.33 -20.97
CA MET A 474 -0.98 -31.73 -19.91
C MET A 474 -1.59 -32.12 -18.58
N GLN A 475 -0.77 -32.43 -17.57
CA GLN A 475 -1.24 -32.76 -16.23
C GLN A 475 -2.13 -31.63 -15.71
N ASP A 476 -3.31 -32.01 -15.24
CA ASP A 476 -4.26 -31.02 -14.75
C ASP A 476 -3.77 -30.45 -13.40
N ILE A 477 -3.62 -29.13 -13.34
CA ILE A 477 -3.07 -28.45 -12.15
C ILE A 477 -3.97 -28.61 -10.92
N PHE A 478 -5.29 -28.75 -11.10
CA PHE A 478 -6.22 -28.92 -9.99
C PHE A 478 -6.09 -30.31 -9.35
N SER A 479 -5.63 -31.30 -10.12
CA SER A 479 -5.36 -32.67 -9.64
C SER A 479 -3.99 -32.88 -9.00
N VAL A 480 -3.07 -31.90 -9.02
CA VAL A 480 -1.71 -32.07 -8.47
C VAL A 480 -1.72 -32.27 -6.94
N SER A 481 -2.79 -31.87 -6.26
CA SER A 481 -3.04 -32.18 -4.84
C SER A 481 -3.63 -33.58 -4.59
N GLN A 482 -4.03 -34.32 -5.65
CA GLN A 482 -4.66 -35.64 -5.57
C GLN A 482 -3.76 -36.81 -6.03
N SER A 483 -2.50 -36.56 -6.41
CA SER A 483 -1.52 -37.64 -6.59
C SER A 483 -0.97 -38.08 -5.23
N VAL A 484 -1.56 -39.15 -4.67
CA VAL A 484 -1.12 -39.79 -3.42
C VAL A 484 0.29 -40.34 -3.59
N TYR A 485 1.28 -39.64 -3.03
CA TYR A 485 2.50 -40.27 -2.53
C TYR A 485 2.26 -40.62 -1.07
N SER A 486 2.36 -41.90 -0.72
CA SER A 486 2.20 -42.36 0.66
C SER A 486 3.32 -41.79 1.53
N THR A 487 2.96 -40.96 2.51
CA THR A 487 3.26 -41.10 3.95
C THR A 487 2.81 -39.84 4.68
N GLY A 488 1.94 -40.02 5.68
CA GLY A 488 1.53 -38.98 6.61
C GLY A 488 0.01 -38.91 6.72
N ASP A 489 -0.51 -39.25 7.89
CA ASP A 489 -1.91 -39.07 8.27
C ASP A 489 -2.46 -37.71 7.82
N GLU A 490 -3.62 -37.76 7.18
CA GLU A 490 -4.37 -36.60 6.73
C GLU A 490 -4.78 -35.71 7.92
N ARG A 491 -4.31 -34.46 7.90
CA ARG A 491 -5.09 -33.35 8.43
C ARG A 491 -5.61 -32.55 7.25
N GLN A 492 -6.95 -32.48 7.16
CA GLN A 492 -7.67 -31.60 6.24
C GLN A 492 -7.03 -30.20 6.23
N TRP A 493 -6.52 -29.75 5.08
CA TRP A 493 -6.06 -28.37 4.93
C TRP A 493 -7.27 -27.47 4.76
N VAL A 494 -7.80 -27.02 5.89
CA VAL A 494 -8.54 -25.76 5.95
C VAL A 494 -7.49 -24.65 5.85
N LYS A 495 -7.69 -23.63 5.02
CA LYS A 495 -6.84 -22.42 5.05
C LYS A 495 -6.71 -22.02 6.52
N PRO A 496 -5.51 -22.08 7.14
CA PRO A 496 -5.39 -21.72 8.55
C PRO A 496 -5.78 -20.26 8.64
N THR A 497 -6.98 -19.98 9.15
CA THR A 497 -7.29 -18.63 9.57
C THR A 497 -6.37 -18.42 10.74
N VAL A 498 -5.39 -17.54 10.59
CA VAL A 498 -4.58 -17.16 11.72
C VAL A 498 -5.47 -16.28 12.58
N GLU A 499 -6.00 -16.85 13.65
CA GLU A 499 -6.66 -16.06 14.66
C GLU A 499 -5.65 -15.09 15.28
N ALA A 500 -6.06 -13.82 15.37
CA ALA A 500 -5.29 -12.85 16.11
C ALA A 500 -5.36 -13.26 17.58
N LEU A 501 -4.22 -13.70 18.12
CA LEU A 501 -4.09 -14.06 19.53
C LEU A 501 -3.74 -12.81 20.33
N ASP A 502 -4.21 -12.76 21.57
CA ASP A 502 -3.87 -11.68 22.50
C ASP A 502 -2.39 -11.77 22.87
N VAL A 503 -1.77 -10.61 23.10
CA VAL A 503 -0.40 -10.56 23.58
C VAL A 503 -0.38 -10.96 25.06
N THR A 504 0.27 -12.09 25.35
CA THR A 504 0.39 -12.64 26.71
C THR A 504 1.69 -12.23 27.39
N ASN A 505 2.77 -12.07 26.62
CA ASN A 505 4.05 -11.58 27.11
C ASN A 505 4.29 -10.15 26.63
N PHE A 506 4.28 -9.20 27.55
CA PHE A 506 4.46 -7.78 27.27
C PHE A 506 5.04 -7.06 28.48
N CYS A 507 5.58 -5.88 28.24
CA CYS A 507 6.01 -4.93 29.25
C CYS A 507 5.45 -3.55 28.89
N LEU A 508 4.75 -2.93 29.84
CA LEU A 508 4.22 -1.57 29.73
C LEU A 508 4.91 -0.71 30.77
N ILE A 509 5.67 0.28 30.31
CA ILE A 509 6.49 1.17 31.15
C ILE A 509 6.41 2.59 30.64
N GLU A 510 6.93 3.53 31.42
CA GLU A 510 7.17 4.87 30.90
C GLU A 510 8.33 4.84 29.90
N ALA A 511 8.13 5.48 28.75
CA ALA A 511 9.15 5.62 27.73
C ALA A 511 10.28 6.52 28.24
N PRO A 512 11.55 6.10 28.17
CA PRO A 512 12.65 7.05 28.29
C PRO A 512 12.50 8.16 27.26
N VAL A 513 12.79 9.42 27.65
CA VAL A 513 12.52 10.62 26.82
C VAL A 513 13.14 10.53 25.43
N ILE A 514 14.30 9.88 25.30
CA ILE A 514 14.98 9.70 24.01
C ILE A 514 14.16 8.92 22.97
N PHE A 515 13.20 8.10 23.41
CA PHE A 515 12.28 7.38 22.52
C PHE A 515 11.01 8.18 22.17
N THR A 516 10.87 9.41 22.68
CA THR A 516 9.71 10.27 22.43
C THR A 516 10.08 11.40 21.47
N ASN A 517 9.36 11.52 20.35
CA ASN A 517 9.66 12.56 19.35
C ASN A 517 9.32 13.99 19.83
N ASN A 518 8.41 14.11 20.81
CA ASN A 518 8.02 15.40 21.40
C ASN A 518 8.80 15.76 22.66
N GLY A 519 9.75 14.93 23.11
CA GLY A 519 10.51 15.14 24.34
C GLY A 519 9.69 15.00 25.63
N SER A 520 8.53 14.33 25.58
CA SER A 520 7.66 14.12 26.74
C SER A 520 8.34 13.24 27.81
N THR A 521 8.34 13.71 29.06
CA THR A 521 8.80 12.90 30.20
C THR A 521 7.78 11.84 30.65
N ARG A 522 6.57 11.86 30.10
CA ARG A 522 5.42 11.08 30.56
C ARG A 522 4.65 10.50 29.37
N SER A 523 5.30 9.60 28.66
CA SER A 523 4.70 8.77 27.63
C SER A 523 4.94 7.30 27.99
N ILE A 524 4.19 6.38 27.38
CA ILE A 524 4.38 4.95 27.62
C ILE A 524 5.20 4.32 26.50
N LEU A 525 5.93 3.25 26.80
CA LEU A 525 6.57 2.37 25.85
C LEU A 525 6.00 0.97 26.04
N VAL A 526 5.68 0.33 24.92
CA VAL A 526 5.12 -1.01 24.86
C VAL A 526 6.17 -1.94 24.27
N CYS A 527 6.65 -2.88 25.09
CA CYS A 527 7.32 -4.08 24.59
C CYS A 527 6.28 -5.20 24.51
N ALA A 528 6.12 -5.81 23.34
CA ALA A 528 5.14 -6.87 23.14
C ALA A 528 5.79 -8.00 22.36
N GLU A 529 5.81 -9.22 22.89
CA GLU A 529 6.28 -10.37 22.14
C GLU A 529 5.24 -10.77 21.09
N ASN A 530 5.68 -11.24 19.94
CA ASN A 530 4.77 -11.70 18.90
C ASN A 530 4.00 -12.94 19.40
N PRO A 531 2.65 -12.89 19.54
CA PRO A 531 1.88 -14.00 20.09
C PRO A 531 1.68 -15.17 19.10
N GLY A 532 2.31 -15.15 17.92
CA GLY A 532 2.23 -16.22 16.93
C GLY A 532 2.45 -15.73 15.51
N ASN A 533 1.50 -15.98 14.60
CA ASN A 533 1.58 -15.48 13.22
C ASN A 533 1.03 -14.04 13.08
N ALA A 534 1.33 -13.18 14.05
CA ALA A 534 0.97 -11.77 13.98
C ALA A 534 2.00 -10.97 13.17
N LEU A 535 1.53 -9.93 12.48
CA LEU A 535 2.35 -9.03 11.66
C LEU A 535 2.67 -7.73 12.40
N ASP A 536 1.67 -7.15 13.08
CA ASP A 536 1.77 -5.88 13.79
C ASP A 536 0.74 -5.85 14.94
N TYR A 537 0.74 -4.76 15.72
CA TYR A 537 -0.36 -4.45 16.63
C TYR A 537 -0.69 -2.96 16.66
N THR A 538 -1.94 -2.65 17.02
CA THR A 538 -2.39 -1.28 17.31
C THR A 538 -2.48 -1.07 18.81
N ILE A 539 -1.88 -0.01 19.34
CA ILE A 539 -2.05 0.37 20.74
C ILE A 539 -3.31 1.22 20.85
N ALA A 540 -4.29 0.74 21.61
CA ALA A 540 -5.50 1.48 21.93
C ALA A 540 -5.40 1.97 23.38
N ILE A 541 -5.47 3.29 23.61
CA ILE A 541 -5.29 3.91 24.92
C ILE A 541 -6.52 4.72 25.29
N LYS A 542 -6.96 4.61 26.53
CA LYS A 542 -8.05 5.41 27.09
C LYS A 542 -7.60 6.01 28.42
N LYS A 543 -7.75 7.33 28.56
CA LYS A 543 -7.31 8.07 29.75
C LYS A 543 -8.43 8.15 30.78
N GLY A 544 -8.16 7.77 32.03
CA GLY A 544 -9.11 7.93 33.13
C GLY A 544 -10.55 7.48 32.81
N MET A 545 -11.49 8.43 32.85
CA MET A 545 -12.93 8.22 32.64
C MET A 545 -13.40 8.46 31.19
N GLU A 546 -12.48 8.60 30.23
CA GLU A 546 -12.85 8.73 28.82
C GLU A 546 -13.70 7.54 28.35
N THR A 547 -14.59 7.79 27.39
CA THR A 547 -15.55 6.80 26.89
C THR A 547 -15.04 6.02 25.66
N SER A 548 -13.93 6.43 25.06
CA SER A 548 -13.40 5.86 23.82
C SER A 548 -11.88 5.70 23.85
N TYR A 549 -11.36 4.69 23.14
CA TYR A 549 -9.93 4.50 22.98
C TYR A 549 -9.38 5.30 21.78
N THR A 550 -8.24 5.96 21.98
CA THR A 550 -7.39 6.52 20.92
C THR A 550 -6.44 5.44 20.40
N LYS A 551 -6.31 5.30 19.07
CA LYS A 551 -5.59 4.19 18.42
C LYS A 551 -4.30 4.66 17.74
N TYR A 552 -3.22 3.93 18.00
CA TYR A 552 -1.90 4.10 17.42
C TYR A 552 -1.56 2.86 16.61
N TYR A 553 -1.60 2.99 15.28
CA TYR A 553 -1.59 1.86 14.36
C TYR A 553 -0.18 1.41 13.98
N LYS A 554 -0.05 0.13 13.60
CA LYS A 554 1.14 -0.46 12.96
C LYS A 554 2.42 -0.37 13.80
N ASN A 555 2.38 -0.90 15.02
CA ASN A 555 3.56 -1.05 15.88
C ASN A 555 4.20 -2.43 15.67
N ASN A 556 5.52 -2.48 15.78
CA ASN A 556 6.30 -3.72 15.68
C ASN A 556 6.39 -4.41 17.04
N PHE A 557 6.36 -5.75 17.02
CA PHE A 557 6.64 -6.56 18.20
C PHE A 557 8.11 -6.45 18.61
N THR A 558 8.37 -6.58 19.91
CA THR A 558 9.70 -6.54 20.52
C THR A 558 10.23 -7.96 20.67
N PRO A 559 11.36 -8.31 20.05
CA PRO A 559 12.00 -9.59 20.28
C PRO A 559 12.32 -9.77 21.78
N CYS A 560 12.01 -10.94 22.32
CA CYS A 560 12.26 -11.29 23.72
C CYS A 560 13.23 -12.48 23.78
N LEU A 561 14.37 -12.29 24.44
CA LEU A 561 15.37 -13.32 24.70
C LEU A 561 15.41 -13.61 26.21
N THR A 562 16.27 -14.54 26.61
CA THR A 562 16.55 -14.81 28.02
C THR A 562 18.03 -14.74 28.33
N LEU A 563 18.38 -14.34 29.57
CA LEU A 563 19.76 -14.41 30.03
C LEU A 563 20.20 -15.88 30.16
N ALA A 564 21.30 -16.24 29.51
CA ALA A 564 21.88 -17.59 29.64
C ALA A 564 22.75 -17.74 30.91
N GLY A 565 23.11 -16.64 31.57
CA GLY A 565 23.87 -16.62 32.82
C GLY A 565 23.42 -15.48 33.73
N ALA A 566 23.63 -15.65 35.04
CA ALA A 566 23.28 -14.62 36.01
C ALA A 566 24.22 -13.41 35.94
N LEU A 567 23.72 -12.25 36.31
CA LEU A 567 24.47 -11.00 36.44
C LEU A 567 24.63 -10.64 37.92
N SER A 568 25.70 -9.90 38.24
CA SER A 568 25.93 -9.36 39.59
C SER A 568 25.37 -7.94 39.70
N ALA A 569 24.90 -7.57 40.89
CA ALA A 569 24.55 -6.19 41.19
C ALA A 569 25.81 -5.29 41.24
N GLY A 570 25.63 -3.99 41.03
CA GLY A 570 26.69 -2.98 41.16
C GLY A 570 27.75 -2.95 40.03
N VAL A 571 27.63 -3.79 39.00
CA VAL A 571 28.55 -3.82 37.86
C VAL A 571 28.02 -2.93 36.72
N TRP A 572 28.57 -1.73 36.58
CA TRP A 572 28.10 -0.72 35.61
C TRP A 572 28.57 -0.94 34.16
N LYS A 573 29.69 -1.64 33.98
CA LYS A 573 30.19 -2.07 32.67
C LYS A 573 30.51 -3.54 32.72
N GLN A 574 29.99 -4.31 31.78
CA GLN A 574 30.13 -5.76 31.76
C GLN A 574 30.66 -6.24 30.41
N GLY A 575 31.68 -7.10 30.44
CA GLY A 575 32.34 -7.57 29.22
C GLY A 575 31.47 -8.49 28.36
N SER A 576 30.52 -9.21 28.96
CA SER A 576 29.64 -10.13 28.22
C SER A 576 28.25 -10.23 28.85
N LEU A 577 27.22 -10.19 28.00
CA LEU A 577 25.84 -10.53 28.31
C LEU A 577 25.50 -11.84 27.58
N PRO A 578 25.55 -12.99 28.26
CA PRO A 578 25.21 -14.28 27.65
C PRO A 578 23.69 -14.35 27.45
N LEU A 579 23.26 -14.69 26.23
CA LEU A 579 21.85 -14.70 25.84
C LEU A 579 21.47 -16.05 25.22
N ALA A 580 20.25 -16.49 25.52
CA ALA A 580 19.59 -17.59 24.85
C ALA A 580 18.40 -17.06 24.04
N GLY A 581 18.42 -17.32 22.74
CA GLY A 581 17.44 -16.84 21.76
C GLY A 581 18.09 -16.63 20.39
N ASP A 582 17.33 -16.00 19.48
CA ASP A 582 17.84 -15.64 18.16
C ASP A 582 18.73 -14.39 18.25
N LEU A 583 20.04 -14.58 18.10
CA LEU A 583 21.01 -13.49 18.10
C LEU A 583 21.18 -12.84 16.72
N SER A 584 20.58 -13.38 15.66
CA SER A 584 20.71 -12.84 14.30
C SER A 584 20.01 -11.49 14.12
N ILE A 585 19.15 -11.12 15.07
CA ILE A 585 18.47 -9.82 15.11
C ILE A 585 19.43 -8.68 15.45
N PHE A 586 20.58 -8.96 16.06
CA PHE A 586 21.51 -7.93 16.52
C PHE A 586 22.62 -7.67 15.50
N SER A 587 23.04 -6.41 15.42
CA SER A 587 24.27 -5.97 14.76
C SER A 587 25.20 -5.29 15.76
N SER A 588 26.53 -5.41 15.57
CA SER A 588 27.51 -4.62 16.33
C SER A 588 27.38 -3.13 16.00
N LEU A 589 27.59 -2.28 17.00
CA LEU A 589 27.34 -0.85 16.96
C LEU A 589 28.61 -0.08 17.31
N THR A 590 28.76 1.09 16.70
CA THR A 590 29.73 2.09 17.10
C THR A 590 29.28 2.80 18.38
N ASN A 591 30.23 3.46 19.05
CA ASN A 591 29.89 4.25 20.24
C ASN A 591 28.86 5.35 19.92
N LEU A 592 28.94 5.98 18.74
CA LEU A 592 27.97 6.99 18.31
C LEU A 592 26.56 6.42 18.15
N GLU A 593 26.43 5.24 17.54
CA GLU A 593 25.13 4.57 17.38
C GLU A 593 24.52 4.21 18.75
N VAL A 594 25.33 3.75 19.70
CA VAL A 594 24.85 3.53 21.07
C VAL A 594 24.38 4.83 21.71
N ARG A 595 25.09 5.95 21.51
CA ARG A 595 24.67 7.28 22.04
C ARG A 595 23.35 7.76 21.47
N ASP A 596 23.03 7.36 20.25
CA ASP A 596 21.74 7.62 19.59
C ASP A 596 20.64 6.62 20.02
N ALA A 597 20.85 5.88 21.12
CA ALA A 597 19.95 4.86 21.66
C ALA A 597 19.65 3.70 20.69
N GLN A 598 20.63 3.33 19.87
CA GLN A 598 20.63 2.03 19.20
C GLN A 598 21.19 0.95 20.15
N GLY A 599 20.74 -0.31 19.97
CA GLY A 599 21.18 -1.44 20.79
C GLY A 599 20.74 -1.39 22.25
N ILE A 600 19.58 -0.79 22.54
CA ILE A 600 18.99 -0.73 23.88
C ILE A 600 18.20 -1.99 24.17
N LEU A 601 18.46 -2.57 25.34
CA LEU A 601 17.74 -3.73 25.88
C LEU A 601 17.13 -3.39 27.24
N LEU A 602 16.02 -4.06 27.56
CA LEU A 602 15.40 -4.03 28.88
C LEU A 602 15.38 -5.43 29.48
N ILE A 603 16.09 -5.62 30.59
CA ILE A 603 16.07 -6.86 31.36
C ILE A 603 14.90 -6.77 32.36
N ASP A 604 14.03 -7.78 32.37
CA ASP A 604 12.88 -7.89 33.29
C ASP A 604 12.91 -9.22 34.04
N SER A 605 12.86 -9.15 35.36
CA SER A 605 12.97 -10.30 36.27
C SER A 605 12.32 -10.01 37.62
N GLU A 606 12.27 -11.00 38.49
CA GLU A 606 11.75 -10.85 39.85
C GLU A 606 12.52 -9.83 40.73
N VAL A 607 13.80 -9.58 40.43
CA VAL A 607 14.60 -8.58 41.17
C VAL A 607 14.33 -7.14 40.71
N GLY A 608 13.62 -6.98 39.60
CA GLY A 608 13.30 -5.68 39.00
C GLY A 608 13.65 -5.59 37.52
N ARG A 609 13.60 -4.35 37.02
CA ARG A 609 13.86 -3.99 35.62
C ARG A 609 15.13 -3.16 35.49
N GLU A 610 15.93 -3.48 34.48
CA GLU A 610 17.18 -2.79 34.20
C GLU A 610 17.34 -2.50 32.71
N TRP A 611 17.69 -1.27 32.38
CA TRP A 611 18.04 -0.87 31.03
C TRP A 611 19.53 -1.02 30.79
N VAL A 612 19.88 -1.64 29.67
CA VAL A 612 21.27 -1.88 29.27
C VAL A 612 21.47 -1.57 27.78
N SER A 613 22.69 -1.33 27.37
CA SER A 613 23.08 -1.25 25.95
C SER A 613 24.27 -2.16 25.68
N TYR A 614 24.52 -2.45 24.41
CA TYR A 614 25.66 -3.24 23.96
C TYR A 614 26.36 -2.58 22.77
N GLU A 615 27.64 -2.88 22.56
CA GLU A 615 28.37 -2.40 21.38
C GLU A 615 28.72 -3.54 20.39
N SER A 616 28.79 -4.79 20.84
CA SER A 616 29.25 -5.88 19.97
C SER A 616 28.47 -7.17 20.12
N VAL A 617 28.29 -7.86 19.00
CA VAL A 617 27.71 -9.21 18.94
C VAL A 617 28.84 -10.23 18.96
N VAL A 618 28.74 -11.22 19.85
CA VAL A 618 29.75 -12.27 20.03
C VAL A 618 29.09 -13.65 20.03
N SER A 619 29.90 -14.71 19.90
CA SER A 619 29.37 -16.07 20.01
C SER A 619 28.74 -16.29 21.39
N GLY A 620 27.43 -16.60 21.42
CA GLY A 620 26.69 -16.87 22.64
C GLY A 620 26.13 -15.66 23.39
N GLY A 621 26.21 -14.44 22.81
CA GLY A 621 25.58 -13.27 23.40
C GLY A 621 26.11 -11.94 22.86
N LEU A 622 26.16 -10.95 23.74
CA LEU A 622 26.61 -9.59 23.43
C LEU A 622 27.81 -9.24 24.31
N SER A 623 28.59 -8.24 23.91
CA SER A 623 29.74 -7.74 24.66
C SER A 623 29.78 -6.22 24.71
N GLU A 624 30.65 -5.68 25.57
CA GLU A 624 30.76 -4.25 25.87
C GLU A 624 29.41 -3.65 26.32
N ILE A 625 28.91 -4.19 27.43
CA ILE A 625 27.57 -3.91 27.94
C ILE A 625 27.65 -2.74 28.92
N HIS A 626 26.86 -1.70 28.66
CA HIS A 626 26.68 -0.61 29.61
C HIS A 626 25.37 -0.81 30.37
N ARG A 627 25.44 -0.79 31.70
CA ARG A 627 24.35 -1.16 32.60
C ARG A 627 23.80 0.04 33.37
N GLY A 628 22.59 -0.10 33.90
CA GLY A 628 21.94 0.93 34.71
C GLY A 628 21.57 2.20 33.92
N LEU A 629 21.04 2.05 32.71
CA LEU A 629 20.59 3.17 31.87
C LEU A 629 19.21 3.69 32.30
N PHE A 630 18.84 4.88 31.82
CA PHE A 630 17.52 5.49 32.03
C PHE A 630 17.01 5.48 33.49
N GLY A 631 17.90 5.74 34.44
CA GLY A 631 17.58 5.80 35.87
C GLY A 631 17.48 4.43 36.58
N SER A 632 17.68 3.33 35.85
CA SER A 632 17.84 2.00 36.47
C SER A 632 19.24 1.82 37.08
N VAL A 633 19.41 0.76 37.87
CA VAL A 633 20.67 0.41 38.54
C VAL A 633 21.07 -1.02 38.18
N PRO A 634 22.37 -1.38 38.18
CA PRO A 634 22.78 -2.76 37.93
C PRO A 634 22.28 -3.72 39.00
N LEU A 635 21.34 -4.61 38.64
CA LEU A 635 20.73 -5.60 39.53
C LEU A 635 21.37 -6.98 39.40
N ALA A 636 21.18 -7.85 40.39
CA ALA A 636 21.63 -9.24 40.34
C ALA A 636 20.63 -10.13 39.60
N HIS A 637 20.51 -9.95 38.28
CA HIS A 637 19.54 -10.71 37.48
C HIS A 637 19.89 -12.21 37.41
N PRO A 638 18.94 -13.13 37.69
CA PRO A 638 19.17 -14.56 37.55
C PRO A 638 19.22 -14.98 36.07
N ALA A 639 19.84 -16.14 35.80
CA ALA A 639 19.69 -16.80 34.50
C ALA A 639 18.21 -17.10 34.23
N GLY A 640 17.78 -16.97 32.97
CA GLY A 640 16.38 -17.06 32.55
C GLY A 640 15.59 -15.76 32.64
N ALA A 641 16.16 -14.67 33.18
CA ALA A 641 15.53 -13.35 33.14
C ALA A 641 15.24 -12.92 31.69
N LYS A 642 14.11 -12.25 31.46
CA LYS A 642 13.68 -11.82 30.13
C LYS A 642 14.51 -10.62 29.69
N VAL A 643 14.85 -10.58 28.41
CA VAL A 643 15.60 -9.48 27.79
C VAL A 643 14.83 -9.01 26.55
N TRP A 644 14.22 -7.84 26.64
CA TRP A 644 13.52 -7.20 25.53
C TRP A 644 14.52 -6.42 24.67
N ALA A 645 14.57 -6.73 23.37
CA ALA A 645 15.39 -6.00 22.40
C ALA A 645 14.65 -4.75 21.90
N VAL A 646 14.63 -3.71 22.74
CA VAL A 646 13.76 -2.52 22.56
C VAL A 646 14.10 -1.74 21.28
N SER A 647 15.38 -1.64 20.92
CA SER A 647 15.79 -0.99 19.66
C SER A 647 15.38 -1.77 18.41
N GLU A 648 15.15 -3.08 18.50
CA GLU A 648 14.74 -3.92 17.37
C GLU A 648 13.22 -3.87 17.11
N GLY A 649 12.46 -3.35 18.08
CA GLY A 649 11.04 -3.09 17.92
C GLY A 649 10.39 -2.70 19.24
N CYS A 650 9.64 -1.61 19.25
CA CYS A 650 8.75 -1.25 20.35
C CYS A 650 7.63 -0.34 19.83
N GLY A 651 6.58 -0.17 20.63
CA GLY A 651 5.51 0.78 20.33
C GLY A 651 5.56 1.97 21.29
N VAL A 652 5.62 3.19 20.74
CA VAL A 652 5.59 4.44 21.51
C VAL A 652 4.51 5.36 20.94
N PRO A 653 3.40 5.61 21.68
CA PRO A 653 2.35 6.55 21.29
C PRO A 653 2.80 7.98 21.63
N ASP A 654 3.81 8.45 20.90
CA ASP A 654 4.57 9.67 21.14
C ASP A 654 3.75 10.98 20.99
N GLU A 655 2.59 10.94 20.35
CA GLU A 655 1.65 12.07 20.28
C GLU A 655 0.94 12.36 21.62
N LEU A 656 1.06 11.48 22.62
CA LEU A 656 0.43 11.65 23.94
C LEU A 656 1.46 11.93 25.03
N ALA A 657 1.26 13.08 25.69
CA ALA A 657 1.76 13.30 27.03
C ALA A 657 0.66 12.96 28.04
N PHE A 658 1.04 12.27 29.11
CA PHE A 658 0.20 11.94 30.25
C PHE A 658 0.59 12.75 31.48
N THR A 659 -0.30 12.77 32.46
CA THR A 659 -0.09 13.41 33.74
C THR A 659 0.40 12.41 34.78
N LYS A 660 1.14 12.88 35.79
CA LYS A 660 1.57 12.04 36.90
C LYS A 660 0.33 11.50 37.63
N ASP A 661 0.40 10.24 38.04
CA ASP A 661 -0.65 9.48 38.72
C ASP A 661 -1.89 9.17 37.84
N GLU A 662 -1.83 9.48 36.54
CA GLU A 662 -2.89 9.14 35.60
C GLU A 662 -2.97 7.63 35.38
N SER A 663 -4.19 7.10 35.43
CA SER A 663 -4.48 5.70 35.11
C SER A 663 -4.92 5.57 33.66
N LEU A 664 -4.24 4.71 32.91
CA LEU A 664 -4.49 4.42 31.51
C LEU A 664 -5.05 3.01 31.35
N SER A 665 -6.06 2.87 30.51
CA SER A 665 -6.46 1.55 29.99
C SER A 665 -5.83 1.35 28.61
N VAL A 666 -5.00 0.32 28.47
CA VAL A 666 -4.27 0.00 27.24
C VAL A 666 -4.75 -1.36 26.70
N LYS A 667 -5.02 -1.43 25.41
CA LYS A 667 -5.32 -2.66 24.66
C LYS A 667 -4.37 -2.80 23.48
N LEU A 668 -3.95 -4.01 23.16
CA LEU A 668 -3.07 -4.31 22.03
C LEU A 668 -3.84 -5.09 20.97
N LEU A 669 -4.28 -4.41 19.90
CA LEU A 669 -5.09 -5.01 18.84
C LEU A 669 -4.19 -5.65 17.79
N VAL A 670 -3.96 -6.95 17.95
CA VAL A 670 -3.07 -7.75 17.09
C VAL A 670 -3.61 -7.88 15.67
N GLY A 671 -2.75 -7.67 14.67
CA GLY A 671 -3.05 -7.85 13.25
C GLY A 671 -2.39 -9.12 12.69
N THR A 672 -3.15 -9.92 11.96
CA THR A 672 -2.66 -11.07 11.16
C THR A 672 -2.79 -10.74 9.67
N GLN A 673 -2.35 -11.65 8.78
CA GLN A 673 -2.55 -11.48 7.34
C GLN A 673 -4.04 -11.38 6.93
N ASP A 674 -4.94 -11.95 7.72
CA ASP A 674 -6.36 -12.07 7.38
C ASP A 674 -7.26 -11.05 8.11
N LYS A 675 -6.95 -10.70 9.36
CA LYS A 675 -7.81 -9.83 10.19
C LYS A 675 -7.04 -9.08 11.27
N ARG A 676 -7.62 -7.97 11.77
CA ARG A 676 -7.19 -7.29 13.00
C ARG A 676 -8.16 -7.62 14.12
N MET A 677 -7.64 -7.90 15.31
CA MET A 677 -8.40 -8.12 16.53
C MET A 677 -9.34 -6.96 16.81
N ALA A 678 -10.60 -7.25 17.15
CA ALA A 678 -11.56 -6.23 17.53
C ALA A 678 -11.22 -5.67 18.91
N GLU A 679 -11.65 -4.43 19.17
CA GLU A 679 -11.36 -3.76 20.45
C GLU A 679 -12.02 -4.47 21.64
N GLU A 680 -13.20 -5.05 21.43
CA GLU A 680 -13.94 -5.80 22.46
C GLU A 680 -13.27 -7.13 22.82
N ASP A 681 -12.58 -7.76 21.87
CA ASP A 681 -11.88 -9.04 22.06
C ASP A 681 -10.53 -8.87 22.76
N ALA A 682 -9.88 -7.72 22.61
CA ALA A 682 -8.55 -7.48 23.15
C ALA A 682 -8.57 -7.25 24.68
N THR A 683 -7.64 -7.91 25.38
CA THR A 683 -7.58 -7.78 26.83
C THR A 683 -7.11 -6.38 27.28
N MET A 684 -7.88 -5.75 28.18
CA MET A 684 -7.53 -4.46 28.78
C MET A 684 -6.44 -4.62 29.86
N ARG A 685 -5.44 -3.74 29.81
CA ARG A 685 -4.37 -3.59 30.80
C ARG A 685 -4.42 -2.21 31.45
N ALA A 686 -4.33 -2.15 32.77
CA ALA A 686 -4.21 -0.89 33.49
C ALA A 686 -2.73 -0.52 33.64
N VAL A 687 -2.38 0.73 33.33
CA VAL A 687 -1.04 1.30 33.52
C VAL A 687 -1.16 2.60 34.29
N GLN A 688 -0.28 2.81 35.28
CA GLN A 688 -0.22 4.06 36.04
C GLN A 688 1.06 4.82 35.68
N ILE A 689 0.93 6.13 35.46
CA ILE A 689 2.08 7.02 35.24
C ILE A 689 2.67 7.41 36.59
N LEU A 690 3.93 7.03 36.84
CA LEU A 690 4.69 7.24 38.07
C LEU A 690 5.64 8.45 38.02
N GLY A 691 5.92 8.99 36.83
CA GLY A 691 6.87 10.09 36.59
C GLY A 691 8.33 9.68 36.79
N ALA A 692 8.75 8.55 36.25
CA ALA A 692 10.10 7.99 36.38
C ALA A 692 11.18 8.90 35.78
N ASN A 693 10.92 9.51 34.61
CA ASN A 693 11.85 10.46 33.99
C ASN A 693 11.97 11.79 34.75
N ASP A 694 10.98 12.12 35.58
CA ASP A 694 10.98 13.35 36.38
C ASP A 694 11.83 13.19 37.65
N ARG A 695 12.02 11.96 38.13
CA ARG A 695 12.77 11.65 39.36
C ARG A 695 14.26 11.92 39.17
N PRO A 696 14.96 12.35 40.24
CA PRO A 696 16.41 12.46 40.18
C PRO A 696 17.04 11.07 39.98
N TRP A 697 17.87 10.92 38.95
CA TRP A 697 18.61 9.68 38.71
C TRP A 697 19.91 9.66 39.50
N LEU A 698 20.45 8.47 39.76
CA LEU A 698 21.75 8.32 40.43
C LEU A 698 22.85 9.11 39.72
N PRO A 699 23.78 9.75 40.47
CA PRO A 699 24.94 10.39 39.85
C PRO A 699 25.82 9.35 39.13
N GLY A 700 26.44 9.75 38.03
CA GLY A 700 27.42 8.95 37.30
C GLY A 700 28.85 9.22 37.78
N ASN A 701 29.77 8.33 37.41
CA ASN A 701 31.22 8.51 37.48
C ASN A 701 31.71 9.10 38.82
N VAL A 702 31.16 8.58 39.93
CA VAL A 702 31.48 9.09 41.26
C VAL A 702 32.90 8.66 41.62
N ARG A 703 33.74 9.64 41.98
CA ARG A 703 35.15 9.42 42.31
C ARG A 703 35.58 10.30 43.47
N VAL A 704 36.54 9.83 44.26
CA VAL A 704 37.26 10.64 45.26
C VAL A 704 38.72 10.77 44.81
N ASN A 705 39.19 11.99 44.61
CA ASN A 705 40.53 12.29 44.07
C ASN A 705 40.84 11.52 42.77
N GLY A 706 39.83 11.33 41.93
CA GLY A 706 39.93 10.59 40.67
C GLY A 706 39.80 9.06 40.77
N ALA A 707 39.73 8.49 41.99
CA ALA A 707 39.60 7.05 42.23
C ALA A 707 38.13 6.63 42.49
N GLU A 708 37.76 5.43 42.07
CA GLU A 708 36.43 4.80 42.28
C GLU A 708 36.32 4.13 43.68
N GLY A 709 37.17 4.55 44.62
CA GLY A 709 37.36 3.91 45.93
C GLY A 709 38.81 3.46 46.14
N GLY A 710 39.15 3.07 47.37
CA GLY A 710 40.49 2.64 47.76
C GLY A 710 41.43 3.78 48.12
N ALA A 711 42.73 3.63 47.82
CA ALA A 711 43.75 4.56 48.29
C ALA A 711 43.67 5.93 47.59
N ILE A 712 43.58 7.00 48.38
CA ILE A 712 43.65 8.39 47.93
C ILE A 712 44.80 9.12 48.63
N SER A 713 45.24 10.25 48.07
CA SER A 713 46.23 11.12 48.70
C SER A 713 45.69 12.53 48.88
N GLY A 714 46.09 13.20 49.96
CA GLY A 714 45.68 14.58 50.26
C GLY A 714 44.22 14.73 50.68
N GLU A 715 43.73 15.97 50.62
CA GLU A 715 42.35 16.35 50.96
C GLU A 715 41.36 15.66 50.01
N ALA A 716 40.27 15.11 50.55
CA ALA A 716 39.31 14.37 49.74
C ALA A 716 38.39 15.32 48.95
N THR A 717 38.40 15.18 47.63
CA THR A 717 37.50 15.85 46.69
C THR A 717 36.69 14.80 45.96
N LEU A 718 35.38 14.80 46.23
CA LEU A 718 34.38 14.00 45.55
C LEU A 718 33.99 14.69 44.25
N THR A 719 34.00 13.96 43.14
CA THR A 719 33.54 14.41 41.82
C THR A 719 32.53 13.42 41.25
N TRP A 720 31.57 13.91 40.47
CA TRP A 720 30.55 13.07 39.83
C TRP A 720 30.02 13.69 38.55
N ALA A 721 29.29 12.90 37.76
CA ALA A 721 28.58 13.35 36.58
C ALA A 721 27.06 13.37 36.79
N THR A 722 26.41 14.35 36.15
CA THR A 722 24.96 14.50 36.19
C THR A 722 24.27 13.55 35.22
N ARG A 723 23.25 12.83 35.70
CA ARG A 723 22.34 12.02 34.89
C ARG A 723 20.91 12.47 35.16
N GLU A 724 20.12 12.74 34.12
CA GLU A 724 18.74 13.20 34.27
C GLU A 724 17.84 12.67 33.14
N GLY A 725 16.63 12.26 33.51
CA GLY A 725 15.66 11.68 32.59
C GLY A 725 14.99 12.64 31.62
N SER A 726 14.86 13.92 31.96
CA SER A 726 14.29 14.93 31.06
C SER A 726 15.25 15.40 29.97
N SER A 727 16.51 14.95 29.97
CA SER A 727 17.52 15.43 29.02
C SER A 727 17.33 14.92 27.58
N GLY A 728 16.57 13.84 27.39
CA GLY A 728 16.42 13.18 26.09
C GLY A 728 17.72 12.58 25.54
N LYS A 729 18.76 12.42 26.36
CA LYS A 729 20.07 11.89 25.99
C LYS A 729 20.39 10.59 26.71
N LEU A 730 21.16 9.71 26.08
CA LEU A 730 21.69 8.53 26.73
C LEU A 730 22.93 8.88 27.58
N ALA A 731 22.77 8.82 28.91
CA ALA A 731 23.84 9.03 29.88
C ALA A 731 24.35 7.70 30.44
N LEU A 732 25.58 7.34 30.09
CA LEU A 732 26.28 6.16 30.62
C LEU A 732 26.85 6.49 31.99
N TYR A 733 27.10 5.47 32.82
CA TYR A 733 27.61 5.69 34.17
C TYR A 733 28.97 6.39 34.20
N TYR A 734 29.91 5.96 33.36
CA TYR A 734 31.29 6.48 33.35
C TYR A 734 31.50 7.74 32.51
N ASP A 735 30.43 8.43 32.12
CA ASP A 735 30.56 9.70 31.42
C ASP A 735 31.20 10.77 32.31
N GLU A 736 32.13 11.54 31.75
CA GLU A 736 32.77 12.66 32.46
C GLU A 736 31.98 13.96 32.31
N THR A 737 31.16 14.07 31.26
CA THR A 737 30.43 15.29 30.94
C THR A 737 29.09 15.33 31.67
N SER A 738 28.85 16.42 32.39
CA SER A 738 27.54 16.74 32.95
C SER A 738 26.78 17.70 32.04
N TYR A 739 25.45 17.56 32.00
CA TYR A 739 24.56 18.52 31.34
C TYR A 739 23.98 19.49 32.37
N GLU A 740 23.65 20.72 31.95
CA GLU A 740 22.96 21.67 32.82
C GLU A 740 21.59 21.12 33.25
N THR A 741 21.33 21.16 34.56
CA THR A 741 20.16 20.52 35.18
C THR A 741 19.67 21.32 36.39
N ALA A 742 18.42 21.09 36.79
CA ALA A 742 17.88 21.51 38.09
C ALA A 742 18.16 20.49 39.22
N THR A 743 18.85 19.38 38.92
CA THR A 743 19.22 18.37 39.91
C THR A 743 20.27 18.93 40.86
N THR A 744 20.08 18.66 42.14
CA THR A 744 21.05 19.00 43.18
C THR A 744 21.52 17.75 43.91
N TYR A 745 22.61 17.84 44.66
CA TYR A 745 23.21 16.68 45.32
C TYR A 745 23.22 16.84 46.83
N GLN A 746 23.15 15.70 47.52
CA GLN A 746 23.47 15.58 48.92
C GLN A 746 24.67 14.66 49.07
N VAL A 747 25.68 15.14 49.79
CA VAL A 747 26.88 14.38 50.13
C VAL A 747 26.86 14.12 51.62
N ARG A 748 27.32 12.95 52.04
CA ARG A 748 27.55 12.65 53.44
C ARG A 748 28.87 11.90 53.58
N VAL A 749 29.53 12.09 54.72
CA VAL A 749 30.83 11.49 54.99
C VAL A 749 30.80 10.83 56.36
N TRP A 750 31.30 9.60 56.44
CA TRP A 750 31.46 8.85 57.68
C TRP A 750 32.91 8.45 57.90
N HIS A 751 33.24 8.23 59.17
CA HIS A 751 34.45 7.54 59.59
C HIS A 751 34.05 6.47 60.60
N LYS A 752 34.39 5.20 60.33
CA LYS A 752 34.07 4.06 61.22
C LYS A 752 32.60 4.00 61.67
N GLY A 753 31.69 4.35 60.76
CA GLY A 753 30.24 4.37 61.03
C GLY A 753 29.71 5.63 61.73
N GLU A 754 30.58 6.56 62.15
CA GLU A 754 30.17 7.87 62.69
C GLU A 754 30.01 8.89 61.56
N LEU A 755 28.86 9.58 61.52
CA LEU A 755 28.58 10.62 60.54
C LEU A 755 29.36 11.89 60.86
N LEU A 756 30.36 12.22 60.04
CA LEU A 756 31.14 13.45 60.16
C LEU A 756 30.44 14.64 59.50
N VAL A 757 29.87 14.42 58.31
CA VAL A 757 29.23 15.45 57.48
C VAL A 757 27.88 14.93 56.98
N GLY A 758 26.77 15.60 57.28
CA GLY A 758 25.47 15.15 56.74
C GLY A 758 24.17 15.78 57.25
N SER A 759 24.22 16.77 58.14
CA SER A 759 23.03 17.53 58.57
C SER A 759 23.28 19.04 58.50
N GLY A 760 22.45 19.77 57.74
CA GLY A 760 22.53 21.23 57.62
C GLY A 760 22.34 21.78 56.19
N ALA A 761 21.90 23.03 56.09
CA ALA A 761 21.86 23.78 54.84
C ALA A 761 23.29 23.98 54.34
N GLY A 762 23.58 23.52 53.12
CA GLY A 762 24.92 23.54 52.55
C GLY A 762 25.65 22.22 52.56
N VAL A 763 25.03 21.10 52.98
CA VAL A 763 25.46 19.69 52.73
C VAL A 763 24.44 18.91 51.86
N SER A 764 23.32 19.56 51.56
CA SER A 764 22.27 19.13 50.64
C SER A 764 21.89 20.30 49.74
N GLY A 765 21.64 20.05 48.45
CA GLY A 765 21.27 21.11 47.50
C GLY A 765 22.43 21.65 46.67
N TYR A 766 23.53 20.91 46.54
CA TYR A 766 24.66 21.32 45.70
C TYR A 766 24.29 21.26 44.22
N ALA A 767 24.48 22.36 43.49
CA ALA A 767 24.25 22.44 42.05
C ALA A 767 25.50 22.13 41.21
N GLY A 768 26.66 21.93 41.85
CA GLY A 768 27.92 21.58 41.19
C GLY A 768 28.11 20.06 41.00
N THR A 769 29.21 19.71 40.33
CA THR A 769 29.63 18.32 40.03
C THR A 769 30.87 17.89 40.83
N SER A 770 31.23 18.68 41.83
CA SER A 770 32.38 18.46 42.71
C SER A 770 32.11 19.02 44.10
N TRP A 771 32.63 18.33 45.11
CA TRP A 771 32.59 18.72 46.51
C TRP A 771 33.88 18.31 47.21
N THR A 772 34.52 19.24 47.90
CA THR A 772 35.73 18.98 48.69
C THR A 772 35.37 18.92 50.17
N PHE A 773 35.90 17.93 50.89
CA PHE A 773 35.79 17.84 52.34
C PHE A 773 36.69 18.89 53.01
N GLN A 774 36.27 20.14 52.91
CA GLN A 774 37.01 21.27 53.44
C GLN A 774 37.15 21.15 54.96
N ARG A 775 38.36 21.43 55.43
CA ARG A 775 38.70 21.42 56.86
C ARG A 775 38.49 20.07 57.53
N GLU A 776 38.74 18.97 56.81
CA GLU A 776 38.66 17.62 57.35
C GLU A 776 39.37 17.43 58.71
N ARG A 777 40.52 18.07 58.92
CA ARG A 777 41.28 18.00 60.17
C ARG A 777 40.49 18.52 61.39
N ASP A 778 39.62 19.51 61.19
CA ASP A 778 38.78 20.08 62.25
C ASP A 778 37.77 19.05 62.80
N TYR A 779 37.43 18.03 62.01
CA TYR A 779 36.53 16.95 62.40
C TYR A 779 37.26 15.81 63.14
N ASN A 780 38.59 15.72 63.05
CA ASN A 780 39.39 14.68 63.68
C ASN A 780 39.78 15.05 65.10
N GLN A 781 38.85 14.89 66.04
CA GLN A 781 39.07 15.23 67.46
C GLN A 781 40.16 14.39 68.14
N GLU A 782 40.42 13.18 67.62
CA GLU A 782 41.45 12.28 68.14
C GLU A 782 42.86 12.71 67.70
N PHE A 783 42.99 13.19 66.46
CA PHE A 783 44.25 13.68 65.89
C PHE A 783 44.06 15.02 65.15
N PRO A 784 44.07 16.16 65.87
CA PRO A 784 43.64 17.48 65.36
C PRO A 784 44.43 18.09 64.19
N ASP A 785 45.49 17.44 63.74
CA ASP A 785 46.31 17.87 62.61
C ASP A 785 46.48 16.74 61.57
N GLN A 786 45.63 15.70 61.59
CA GLN A 786 45.72 14.57 60.66
C GLN A 786 44.41 14.41 59.87
N LEU A 787 44.56 14.03 58.60
CA LEU A 787 43.43 13.56 57.80
C LEU A 787 42.99 12.19 58.31
N PHE A 788 41.72 11.83 58.12
CA PHE A 788 41.24 10.50 58.48
C PHE A 788 41.90 9.44 57.60
N SER A 789 42.30 8.33 58.21
CA SER A 789 42.92 7.18 57.54
C SER A 789 41.95 6.42 56.65
N GLU A 790 40.66 6.51 56.94
CA GLU A 790 39.58 5.92 56.15
C GLU A 790 38.35 6.82 56.19
N LEU A 791 37.62 6.91 55.07
CA LEU A 791 36.37 7.66 54.95
C LEU A 791 35.39 6.89 54.06
N ASP A 792 34.11 6.94 54.43
CA ASP A 792 33.02 6.50 53.56
C ASP A 792 32.27 7.74 53.06
N PHE A 793 32.06 7.84 51.75
CA PHE A 793 31.28 8.89 51.11
C PHE A 793 29.95 8.32 50.61
N GLU A 794 28.83 8.97 50.90
CA GLU A 794 27.51 8.71 50.31
C GLU A 794 27.13 9.92 49.48
N ILE A 795 26.71 9.70 48.24
CA ILE A 795 26.14 10.73 47.40
C ILE A 795 24.82 10.29 46.79
N ARG A 796 23.85 11.21 46.75
CA ARG A 796 22.57 11.02 46.09
C ARG A 796 22.07 12.29 45.41
N SER A 797 21.27 12.11 44.39
CA SER A 797 20.62 13.18 43.63
C SER A 797 19.29 13.57 44.24
N MET A 798 18.96 14.86 44.14
CA MET A 798 17.81 15.51 44.74
C MET A 798 17.11 16.39 43.70
N LYS A 799 15.78 16.42 43.72
CA LYS A 799 14.97 17.37 42.95
C LYS A 799 13.82 17.87 43.82
N ALA A 800 13.51 19.17 43.73
CA ALA A 800 12.51 19.77 44.60
C ALA A 800 11.14 19.09 44.43
N GLY A 801 10.51 18.71 45.55
CA GLY A 801 9.19 18.08 45.56
C GLY A 801 9.16 16.60 45.16
N LEU A 802 10.31 15.95 44.94
CA LEU A 802 10.42 14.53 44.60
C LEU A 802 11.32 13.78 45.59
N PRO A 803 11.09 12.46 45.79
CA PRO A 803 12.01 11.63 46.58
C PRO A 803 13.44 11.66 46.02
N PRO A 804 14.47 11.57 46.87
CA PRO A 804 15.86 11.45 46.43
C PRO A 804 16.10 10.16 45.64
N SER A 805 17.18 10.13 44.86
CA SER A 805 17.66 8.88 44.27
C SER A 805 18.13 7.91 45.37
N GLU A 806 18.45 6.67 44.97
CA GLU A 806 19.34 5.82 45.76
C GLU A 806 20.70 6.49 46.01
N SER A 807 21.56 5.88 46.82
CA SER A 807 22.86 6.47 47.16
C SER A 807 24.01 5.63 46.63
N ILE A 808 25.06 6.29 46.16
CA ILE A 808 26.34 5.66 45.84
C ILE A 808 27.25 5.81 47.03
N PHE A 809 27.86 4.70 47.44
CA PHE A 809 28.82 4.64 48.53
C PHE A 809 30.23 4.41 47.99
N LEU A 810 31.20 5.18 48.46
CA LEU A 810 32.62 5.02 48.16
C LEU A 810 33.42 4.96 49.44
N HIS A 811 34.16 3.87 49.63
CA HIS A 811 35.13 3.73 50.71
C HIS A 811 36.51 4.12 50.20
N VAL A 812 37.22 4.96 50.95
CA VAL A 812 38.60 5.37 50.64
C VAL A 812 39.50 5.24 51.86
N THR A 813 40.77 4.96 51.60
CA THR A 813 41.83 4.88 52.61
C THR A 813 42.95 5.85 52.26
N ARG A 814 43.73 6.29 53.25
CA ARG A 814 44.89 7.16 53.07
C ARG A 814 46.18 6.54 53.59
#